data_AF-A0A6H9QE28-F1
#
_entry.id   AF-A0A6H9QE28-F1
#
_cell.length_a   1.000
_cell.length_b   1.000
_cell.length_c   1.000
_cell.angle_alpha   90.00
_cell.angle_beta   90.00
_cell.angle_gamma   90.00
#
_symmetry.space_group_name_H-M   'P 1'
#
loop_
_entity.id
_entity.type
_entity.pdbx_description
1 polymer ?
#
loop_
_entity_poly.entity_id
_entity_poly.type
_entity_poly.pdbx_seq_one_letter_code
_entity_poly.pdbx_strand_id
1 'polypeptide(L)'
;MTHIHPFRLFVFLLLCCTRVITFAQSDSYQTIPESLRGYWQYKTENVSDWNGPLIGENFVEALYTVFQVEQMEKKTDGSYLFHLRNQNGNKMDFRFTPISEDSAIIFYQGWKEPKHCVRKQIPDHTEMLTPTTLPDIIYKKWVEGLSGNVIYEFTRDGKFIYDGKTWDIVSAGHFLNKEYRLLAKNGERYKLLYLSFPFPNSMKVAAELQNETVFPIATSRPEVYTITGCWVNQATGEWTIGFFENFAVYQCRFWDYESIQIKKDETVVKLKNNTTRLTLSLKHKNRASCNIAFGKDNPQKYILCNGKHLPDYPLTDTTPFIDNGYRTDSVTLTGYLRNPPSSRPFDVSIPDMITGKEEKYQTDIDSLGRFTLRFPVLNSHNVFIDWGRTTIWSAVEPGETYFLYVDYAQQQKLFMGKKARVLNELLSHEGLRESLDYNEEQKRSNLECLHKTQERLHRQLEFRKKTLQEHSLLSDKYRYYTEQELRYDAASTLMQRRFSVDRNKQEHLEDEFMNYINSVFYPHPVHPYTLLRGYNSFMRDYIGYIDDTTPSSNSLTLTPQNMERLYFAFEAEGKVRLSEEEKNALRSFSKYQEEIEKLQIAKADSATIKAYTKEQETVIKPQIEIIEQLIARDGLLNEYMTGQMYVNAINNSMAIIDSLQMDKDLREILKTKCYYEVLQYTHKELPDSLISKFKKEVTNPSLQSYVLVQQQKYDKVSHKTIEHPESLMPNAPLEGITDGEQLFRKIIEPYKGKVIYLDIWGTWCGPCKDMMQYAGNIKNLFAGKEVVFLYLCNHSTDKSWKNIIKEYGLTSKSSVHYNLPDKQQSAIEKYLGVHSFPTYMLIDKEGNIVNRKAPRPTMENQLLNAVYKELEK
;
A
#
# COMPACT_ATOMS: atom_id res chain seq x y z
N MET A 1 -29.43 -28.53 -10.11
CA MET A 1 -29.87 -29.04 -11.44
C MET A 1 -28.65 -29.58 -12.16
N THR A 2 -28.84 -30.72 -12.83
CA THR A 2 -27.86 -31.68 -13.35
C THR A 2 -27.03 -31.19 -14.55
N HIS A 3 -25.71 -31.44 -14.56
CA HIS A 3 -24.99 -32.28 -15.57
C HIS A 3 -23.44 -32.12 -15.54
N ILE A 4 -22.76 -33.18 -15.05
CA ILE A 4 -21.65 -33.99 -15.63
C ILE A 4 -20.60 -33.32 -16.56
N HIS A 5 -19.37 -33.14 -16.02
CA HIS A 5 -17.98 -33.46 -16.50
C HIS A 5 -17.65 -33.80 -17.99
N PRO A 6 -16.36 -33.83 -18.43
CA PRO A 6 -15.30 -32.78 -18.50
C PRO A 6 -14.53 -32.83 -19.88
N PHE A 7 -13.55 -31.96 -20.14
CA PHE A 7 -12.61 -32.14 -21.27
C PHE A 7 -11.15 -32.01 -20.79
N ARG A 8 -10.36 -33.07 -21.02
CA ARG A 8 -8.90 -33.15 -20.84
C ARG A 8 -8.25 -33.60 -22.15
N LEU A 9 -7.15 -32.93 -22.48
CA LEU A 9 -5.92 -33.36 -23.17
C LEU A 9 -6.02 -34.13 -24.51
N PHE A 10 -5.28 -33.63 -25.51
CA PHE A 10 -4.14 -34.36 -26.09
C PHE A 10 -3.09 -33.39 -26.67
N VAL A 11 -1.85 -33.55 -26.21
CA VAL A 11 -0.59 -33.06 -26.82
C VAL A 11 0.16 -34.30 -27.29
N PHE A 12 0.95 -34.19 -28.36
CA PHE A 12 2.18 -34.93 -28.78
C PHE A 12 2.20 -34.95 -30.33
N LEU A 13 3.31 -34.80 -31.07
CA LEU A 13 4.67 -34.34 -30.85
C LEU A 13 5.35 -34.18 -32.24
N LEU A 14 6.43 -33.39 -32.28
CA LEU A 14 7.45 -33.23 -33.33
C LEU A 14 7.69 -34.41 -34.30
N LEU A 15 8.00 -34.07 -35.56
CA LEU A 15 9.02 -34.74 -36.36
C LEU A 15 9.68 -33.79 -37.37
N CYS A 16 11.00 -33.71 -37.30
CA CYS A 16 11.89 -33.02 -38.21
C CYS A 16 11.83 -33.61 -39.62
N CYS A 17 11.58 -32.77 -40.63
CA CYS A 17 12.18 -32.94 -41.95
C CYS A 17 12.57 -31.56 -42.50
N THR A 18 13.88 -31.36 -42.62
CA THR A 18 14.51 -30.36 -43.47
C THR A 18 14.02 -30.51 -44.91
N ARG A 19 13.08 -29.66 -45.31
CA ARG A 19 13.03 -29.15 -46.67
C ARG A 19 12.91 -27.64 -46.58
N VAL A 20 14.04 -26.97 -46.70
CA VAL A 20 14.07 -25.61 -47.24
C VAL A 20 13.50 -25.74 -48.64
N ILE A 21 12.18 -25.56 -48.76
CA ILE A 21 11.58 -25.21 -50.04
C ILE A 21 11.82 -23.70 -50.13
N THR A 22 12.96 -23.33 -50.70
CA THR A 22 13.13 -22.04 -51.34
C THR A 22 12.13 -22.00 -52.49
N PHE A 23 10.88 -21.62 -52.18
CA PHE A 23 10.07 -20.97 -53.19
C PHE A 23 10.78 -19.65 -53.49
N ALA A 24 11.32 -19.54 -54.69
CA ALA A 24 11.68 -18.25 -55.24
C ALA A 24 10.42 -17.37 -55.17
N GLN A 25 10.35 -16.47 -54.19
CA GLN A 25 9.37 -15.40 -54.15
C GLN A 25 9.67 -14.52 -55.37
N SER A 26 8.72 -14.38 -56.29
CA SER A 26 8.79 -13.28 -57.25
C SER A 26 8.63 -11.99 -56.43
N ASP A 27 9.70 -11.23 -56.25
CA ASP A 27 9.69 -9.92 -55.57
C ASP A 27 8.93 -8.83 -56.39
N SER A 28 7.94 -9.18 -57.22
CA SER A 28 7.14 -8.21 -57.98
C SER A 28 5.80 -7.97 -57.30
N TYR A 29 5.71 -6.93 -56.47
CA TYR A 29 4.45 -6.52 -55.84
C TYR A 29 3.57 -5.71 -56.78
N GLN A 30 2.24 -5.86 -56.69
CA GLN A 30 1.33 -5.08 -57.53
C GLN A 30 1.17 -3.65 -57.00
N THR A 31 1.23 -2.68 -57.92
CA THR A 31 0.98 -1.27 -57.63
C THR A 31 -0.53 -1.00 -57.52
N ILE A 32 -0.95 -0.49 -56.37
CA ILE A 32 -2.34 -0.07 -56.10
C ILE A 32 -2.64 1.23 -56.85
N PRO A 33 -3.79 1.40 -57.52
CA PRO A 33 -4.17 2.65 -58.17
C PRO A 33 -4.16 3.84 -57.21
N GLU A 34 -3.63 4.97 -57.66
CA GLU A 34 -3.53 6.20 -56.85
C GLU A 34 -4.87 6.63 -56.26
N SER A 35 -5.95 6.45 -57.03
CA SER A 35 -7.33 6.73 -56.63
C SER A 35 -7.84 5.88 -55.47
N LEU A 36 -7.11 4.88 -54.98
CA LEU A 36 -7.46 4.06 -53.80
C LEU A 36 -6.54 4.34 -52.60
N ARG A 37 -5.41 5.01 -52.81
CA ARG A 37 -4.40 5.26 -51.78
C ARG A 37 -4.88 6.30 -50.76
N GLY A 38 -4.23 6.34 -49.60
CA GLY A 38 -4.50 7.30 -48.54
C GLY A 38 -4.99 6.67 -47.24
N TYR A 39 -5.24 7.52 -46.25
CA TYR A 39 -5.79 7.11 -44.96
C TYR A 39 -7.31 7.03 -45.05
N TRP A 40 -7.86 5.88 -44.68
CA TRP A 40 -9.30 5.63 -44.72
C TRP A 40 -9.80 5.40 -43.29
N GLN A 41 -10.71 6.25 -42.81
CA GLN A 41 -11.14 6.20 -41.41
C GLN A 41 -12.64 5.96 -41.24
N TYR A 42 -12.99 5.16 -40.25
CA TYR A 42 -14.36 4.95 -39.76
C TYR A 42 -14.50 5.48 -38.33
N LYS A 43 -15.73 5.73 -37.90
CA LYS A 43 -16.02 6.29 -36.57
C LYS A 43 -15.75 5.27 -35.46
N THR A 44 -15.01 5.67 -34.43
CA THR A 44 -14.77 4.92 -33.19
C THR A 44 -15.45 5.59 -32.00
N GLU A 45 -15.64 4.86 -30.91
CA GLU A 45 -16.20 5.40 -29.66
C GLU A 45 -15.13 6.14 -28.84
N ASN A 46 -13.88 5.65 -28.83
CA ASN A 46 -12.77 6.31 -28.16
C ASN A 46 -11.77 6.89 -29.18
N VAL A 47 -11.23 8.06 -28.83
CA VAL A 47 -10.23 8.81 -29.60
C VAL A 47 -8.90 8.06 -29.74
N SER A 48 -8.59 7.15 -28.81
CA SER A 48 -7.36 6.36 -28.80
C SER A 48 -7.44 5.03 -29.57
N ASP A 49 -8.59 4.70 -30.14
CA ASP A 49 -8.82 3.44 -30.83
C ASP A 49 -8.36 3.50 -32.29
N TRP A 50 -7.81 2.40 -32.80
CA TRP A 50 -7.47 2.30 -34.22
C TRP A 50 -8.74 2.48 -35.07
N ASN A 51 -8.68 3.41 -36.01
CA ASN A 51 -9.86 3.90 -36.72
C ASN A 51 -9.80 3.73 -38.23
N GLY A 52 -8.85 2.96 -38.78
CA GLY A 52 -8.89 2.52 -40.17
C GLY A 52 -7.53 2.38 -40.87
N PRO A 53 -7.51 1.82 -42.09
CA PRO A 53 -6.28 1.45 -42.79
C PRO A 53 -5.60 2.61 -43.52
N LEU A 54 -4.29 2.49 -43.71
CA LEU A 54 -3.53 3.23 -44.72
C LEU A 54 -3.34 2.34 -45.95
N ILE A 55 -3.80 2.80 -47.12
CA ILE A 55 -3.53 2.14 -48.40
C ILE A 55 -2.37 2.88 -49.08
N GLY A 56 -1.25 2.19 -49.25
CA GLY A 56 -0.03 2.72 -49.85
C GLY A 56 0.13 2.35 -51.33
N GLU A 57 1.35 2.49 -51.84
CA GLU A 57 1.66 2.21 -53.25
C GLU A 57 1.53 0.73 -53.63
N ASN A 58 1.98 -0.17 -52.76
CA ASN A 58 1.98 -1.63 -52.96
C ASN A 58 1.66 -2.39 -51.65
N PHE A 59 1.14 -1.68 -50.64
CA PHE A 59 0.84 -2.23 -49.32
C PHE A 59 -0.47 -1.68 -48.75
N VAL A 60 -1.03 -2.41 -47.80
CA VAL A 60 -2.16 -1.99 -46.95
C VAL A 60 -1.75 -2.18 -45.50
N GLU A 61 -1.89 -1.14 -44.70
CA GLU A 61 -1.82 -1.23 -43.25
C GLU A 61 -3.19 -1.64 -42.70
N ALA A 62 -3.23 -2.73 -41.95
CA ALA A 62 -4.40 -3.12 -41.17
C ALA A 62 -3.95 -3.68 -39.82
N LEU A 63 -4.71 -3.40 -38.75
CA LEU A 63 -4.43 -3.95 -37.41
C LEU A 63 -2.98 -3.74 -36.96
N TYR A 64 -2.47 -2.50 -37.08
CA TYR A 64 -1.09 -2.14 -36.70
C TYR A 64 0.01 -2.92 -37.47
N THR A 65 -0.31 -3.48 -38.63
CA THR A 65 0.58 -4.35 -39.41
C THR A 65 0.56 -3.97 -40.88
N VAL A 66 1.69 -4.12 -41.57
CA VAL A 66 1.80 -3.87 -43.01
C VAL A 66 1.67 -5.18 -43.78
N PHE A 67 0.75 -5.22 -44.72
CA PHE A 67 0.63 -6.31 -45.67
C PHE A 67 0.90 -5.83 -47.09
N GLN A 68 1.74 -6.54 -47.81
CA GLN A 68 2.06 -6.27 -49.20
C GLN A 68 1.01 -6.92 -50.11
N VAL A 69 0.74 -6.28 -51.25
CA VAL A 69 -0.22 -6.80 -52.22
C VAL A 69 0.44 -7.85 -53.12
N GLU A 70 0.10 -9.12 -52.93
CA GLU A 70 0.53 -10.20 -53.83
C GLU A 70 -0.32 -10.20 -55.12
N GLN A 71 -1.62 -10.02 -54.96
CA GLN A 71 -2.57 -10.02 -56.07
C GLN A 71 -3.73 -9.06 -55.78
N MET A 72 -4.15 -8.33 -56.80
CA MET A 72 -5.30 -7.43 -56.76
C MET A 72 -6.22 -7.75 -57.93
N GLU A 73 -7.50 -7.95 -57.63
CA GLU A 73 -8.54 -8.25 -58.61
C GLU A 73 -9.65 -7.20 -58.56
N LYS A 74 -9.94 -6.58 -59.70
CA LYS A 74 -11.13 -5.75 -59.86
C LYS A 74 -12.32 -6.63 -60.19
N LYS A 75 -13.35 -6.60 -59.36
CA LYS A 75 -14.59 -7.38 -59.52
C LYS A 75 -15.58 -6.64 -60.42
N THR A 76 -16.55 -7.38 -60.93
CA THR A 76 -17.59 -6.88 -61.85
C THR A 76 -18.50 -5.82 -61.22
N ASP A 77 -18.62 -5.81 -59.90
CA ASP A 77 -19.36 -4.81 -59.11
C ASP A 77 -18.54 -3.52 -58.85
N GLY A 78 -17.33 -3.41 -59.43
CA GLY A 78 -16.45 -2.27 -59.23
C GLY A 78 -15.61 -2.30 -57.96
N SER A 79 -15.80 -3.30 -57.09
CA SER A 79 -14.97 -3.50 -55.89
C SER A 79 -13.60 -4.10 -56.23
N TYR A 80 -12.62 -3.87 -55.36
CA TYR A 80 -11.28 -4.43 -55.43
C TYR A 80 -11.11 -5.46 -54.32
N LEU A 81 -10.63 -6.65 -54.68
CA LEU A 81 -10.19 -7.67 -53.72
C LEU A 81 -8.67 -7.75 -53.77
N PHE A 82 -8.04 -7.50 -52.63
CA PHE A 82 -6.61 -7.61 -52.45
C PHE A 82 -6.30 -8.88 -51.66
N HIS A 83 -5.40 -9.69 -52.20
CA HIS A 83 -4.76 -10.79 -51.50
C HIS A 83 -3.43 -10.28 -50.97
N LEU A 84 -3.40 -10.09 -49.66
CA LEU A 84 -2.31 -9.45 -48.96
C LEU A 84 -1.46 -10.48 -48.23
N ARG A 85 -0.16 -10.20 -48.08
CA ARG A 85 0.76 -11.01 -47.27
C ARG A 85 1.71 -10.12 -46.48
N ASN A 86 1.92 -10.42 -45.20
CA ASN A 86 2.95 -9.73 -44.41
C ASN A 86 4.30 -10.46 -44.46
N GLN A 87 5.32 -9.88 -43.82
CA GLN A 87 6.69 -10.42 -43.85
C GLN A 87 6.82 -11.80 -43.18
N ASN A 88 5.90 -12.15 -42.28
CA ASN A 88 5.84 -13.44 -41.59
C ASN A 88 5.09 -14.52 -42.39
N GLY A 89 4.59 -14.18 -43.59
CA GLY A 89 3.86 -15.09 -44.46
C GLY A 89 2.36 -15.20 -44.16
N ASN A 90 1.83 -14.43 -43.21
CA ASN A 90 0.40 -14.39 -42.91
C ASN A 90 -0.35 -13.74 -44.07
N LYS A 91 -1.42 -14.39 -44.52
CA LYS A 91 -2.28 -13.90 -45.60
C LYS A 91 -3.52 -13.20 -45.05
N MET A 92 -4.00 -12.20 -45.77
CA MET A 92 -5.23 -11.50 -45.45
C MET A 92 -5.93 -11.07 -46.74
N ASP A 93 -7.23 -11.37 -46.83
CA ASP A 93 -8.08 -10.79 -47.86
C ASP A 93 -8.64 -9.45 -47.38
N PHE A 94 -8.48 -8.43 -48.21
CA PHE A 94 -8.95 -7.06 -47.99
C PHE A 94 -9.83 -6.65 -49.17
N ARG A 95 -11.07 -6.27 -48.90
CA ARG A 95 -12.02 -5.81 -49.92
C ARG A 95 -12.26 -4.32 -49.77
N PHE A 96 -12.16 -3.61 -50.89
CA PHE A 96 -12.40 -2.19 -50.99
C PHE A 96 -13.50 -1.93 -52.03
N THR A 97 -14.61 -1.35 -51.60
CA THR A 97 -15.74 -1.01 -52.47
C THR A 97 -15.88 0.52 -52.52
N PRO A 98 -15.45 1.18 -53.61
CA PRO A 98 -15.59 2.63 -53.73
C PRO A 98 -17.07 3.04 -53.77
N ILE A 99 -17.43 4.07 -52.99
CA ILE A 99 -18.75 4.73 -53.07
C ILE A 99 -18.61 6.06 -53.83
N SER A 100 -17.57 6.83 -53.52
CA SER A 100 -17.22 8.10 -54.17
C SER A 100 -15.71 8.32 -54.10
N GLU A 101 -15.21 9.48 -54.54
CA GLU A 101 -13.78 9.81 -54.50
C GLU A 101 -13.16 9.70 -53.10
N ASP A 102 -13.89 10.15 -52.07
CA ASP A 102 -13.42 10.19 -50.67
C ASP A 102 -14.23 9.27 -49.73
N SER A 103 -15.04 8.34 -50.25
CA SER A 103 -15.80 7.40 -49.42
C SER A 103 -15.79 5.98 -49.99
N ALA A 104 -15.64 4.98 -49.13
CA ALA A 104 -15.63 3.57 -49.48
C ALA A 104 -16.16 2.68 -48.36
N ILE A 105 -16.67 1.50 -48.73
CA ILE A 105 -16.92 0.40 -47.79
C ILE A 105 -15.70 -0.51 -47.82
N ILE A 106 -15.07 -0.69 -46.66
CA ILE A 106 -13.89 -1.52 -46.50
C ILE A 106 -14.24 -2.74 -45.64
N PHE A 107 -13.66 -3.89 -45.98
CA PHE A 107 -13.76 -5.10 -45.16
C PHE A 107 -12.43 -5.87 -45.20
N TYR A 108 -12.03 -6.44 -44.08
CA TYR A 108 -10.94 -7.40 -44.03
C TYR A 108 -11.33 -8.65 -43.23
N GLN A 109 -10.65 -9.76 -43.54
CA GLN A 109 -10.83 -11.02 -42.84
C GLN A 109 -10.46 -10.87 -41.35
N GLY A 110 -11.48 -10.86 -40.48
CA GLY A 110 -11.36 -10.59 -39.04
C GLY A 110 -12.37 -9.58 -38.51
N TRP A 111 -12.95 -8.75 -39.39
CA TRP A 111 -14.11 -7.93 -39.06
C TRP A 111 -15.40 -8.75 -39.04
N LYS A 112 -16.29 -8.40 -38.10
CA LYS A 112 -17.65 -8.95 -38.06
C LYS A 112 -18.51 -8.44 -39.23
N GLU A 113 -18.25 -7.21 -39.67
CA GLU A 113 -19.03 -6.52 -40.69
C GLU A 113 -18.15 -5.48 -41.44
N PRO A 114 -18.47 -5.16 -42.71
CA PRO A 114 -17.83 -4.07 -43.44
C PRO A 114 -18.04 -2.71 -42.75
N LYS A 115 -17.06 -1.81 -42.88
CA LYS A 115 -17.13 -0.45 -42.30
C LYS A 115 -17.16 0.61 -43.40
N HIS A 116 -17.94 1.66 -43.16
CA HIS A 116 -17.97 2.84 -44.02
C HIS A 116 -16.82 3.77 -43.62
N CYS A 117 -15.91 4.02 -44.56
CA CYS A 117 -14.69 4.77 -44.35
C CYS A 117 -14.65 6.03 -45.21
N VAL A 118 -14.08 7.10 -44.67
CA VAL A 118 -13.85 8.38 -45.35
C VAL A 118 -12.35 8.59 -45.53
N ARG A 119 -11.93 9.05 -46.71
CA ARG A 119 -10.52 9.37 -46.99
C ARG A 119 -10.11 10.64 -46.26
N LYS A 120 -8.91 10.63 -45.69
CA LYS A 120 -8.29 11.76 -45.00
C LYS A 120 -6.88 12.00 -45.51
N GLN A 121 -6.48 13.26 -45.59
CA GLN A 121 -5.08 13.63 -45.83
C GLN A 121 -4.23 13.41 -44.58
N ILE A 122 -4.75 13.80 -43.42
CA ILE A 122 -4.15 13.58 -42.10
C ILE A 122 -5.16 12.76 -41.29
N PRO A 123 -4.75 11.63 -40.69
CA PRO A 123 -5.62 10.85 -39.83
C PRO A 123 -6.16 11.67 -38.66
N ASP A 124 -7.41 11.45 -38.27
CA ASP A 124 -8.00 12.06 -37.08
C ASP A 124 -7.10 11.83 -35.84
N HIS A 125 -6.99 12.85 -34.97
CA HIS A 125 -6.18 12.84 -33.75
C HIS A 125 -4.69 12.50 -33.96
N THR A 126 -4.13 12.92 -35.10
CA THR A 126 -2.71 12.71 -35.44
C THR A 126 -2.01 14.02 -35.72
N GLU A 127 -0.85 14.20 -35.10
CA GLU A 127 0.10 15.27 -35.44
C GLU A 127 1.19 14.70 -36.34
N MET A 128 1.31 15.22 -37.57
CA MET A 128 2.36 14.78 -38.49
C MET A 128 3.72 15.34 -38.07
N LEU A 129 4.75 14.49 -38.07
CA LEU A 129 6.10 14.82 -37.64
C LEU A 129 7.12 14.50 -38.75
N THR A 130 8.32 15.03 -38.60
CA THR A 130 9.47 14.77 -39.46
C THR A 130 10.60 14.15 -38.64
N PRO A 131 11.61 13.54 -39.29
CA PRO A 131 12.83 13.11 -38.62
C PRO A 131 13.64 14.21 -37.90
N THR A 132 13.25 15.48 -38.00
CA THR A 132 13.87 16.56 -37.22
C THR A 132 13.01 17.03 -36.05
N THR A 133 11.71 16.73 -36.08
CA THR A 133 10.73 17.14 -35.05
C THR A 133 10.27 15.99 -34.15
N LEU A 134 10.65 14.74 -34.47
CA LEU A 134 10.49 13.61 -33.56
C LEU A 134 11.31 13.83 -32.27
N PRO A 135 10.87 13.30 -31.12
CA PRO A 135 11.57 13.47 -29.84
C PRO A 135 13.00 12.93 -29.82
N ASP A 136 13.90 13.65 -29.15
CA ASP A 136 15.31 13.30 -28.99
C ASP A 136 15.55 11.91 -28.40
N ILE A 137 14.62 11.43 -27.57
CA ILE A 137 14.73 10.11 -26.94
C ILE A 137 14.80 8.99 -27.98
N ILE A 138 14.17 9.14 -29.16
CA ILE A 138 14.14 8.11 -30.22
C ILE A 138 15.53 7.85 -30.81
N TYR A 139 16.37 8.90 -30.95
CA TYR A 139 17.68 8.85 -31.64
C TYR A 139 18.81 8.20 -30.83
N LYS A 140 18.45 7.30 -29.91
CA LYS A 140 19.39 6.46 -29.19
C LYS A 140 19.61 5.15 -29.97
N LYS A 141 20.69 4.46 -29.64
CA LYS A 141 20.87 3.05 -30.00
C LYS A 141 20.17 2.21 -28.96
N TRP A 142 19.36 1.26 -29.39
CA TRP A 142 18.48 0.48 -28.52
C TRP A 142 18.84 -1.00 -28.56
N VAL A 143 18.95 -1.61 -27.38
CA VAL A 143 19.29 -3.01 -27.17
C VAL A 143 18.17 -3.73 -26.44
N GLU A 144 18.08 -5.05 -26.63
CA GLU A 144 17.23 -5.90 -25.80
C GLU A 144 18.00 -6.41 -24.57
N GLY A 145 17.41 -6.22 -23.38
CA GLY A 145 17.97 -6.70 -22.13
C GLY A 145 19.41 -6.24 -21.90
N LEU A 146 20.28 -7.19 -21.52
CA LEU A 146 21.72 -6.99 -21.32
C LEU A 146 22.55 -7.59 -22.48
N SER A 147 21.96 -7.74 -23.67
CA SER A 147 22.63 -8.42 -24.79
C SER A 147 23.78 -7.62 -25.41
N GLY A 148 23.73 -6.29 -25.32
CA GLY A 148 24.62 -5.37 -26.05
C GLY A 148 24.39 -5.33 -27.56
N ASN A 149 23.46 -6.14 -28.09
CA ASN A 149 23.13 -6.18 -29.50
C ASN A 149 22.17 -5.03 -29.82
N VAL A 150 22.60 -4.09 -30.66
CA VAL A 150 21.74 -2.99 -31.12
C VAL A 150 20.70 -3.55 -32.08
N ILE A 151 19.43 -3.44 -31.70
CA ILE A 151 18.28 -3.88 -32.50
C ILE A 151 17.70 -2.72 -33.29
N TYR A 152 17.61 -1.54 -32.65
CA TYR A 152 17.13 -0.32 -33.31
C TYR A 152 18.14 0.81 -33.15
N GLU A 153 18.39 1.55 -34.23
CA GLU A 153 19.12 2.82 -34.21
C GLU A 153 18.41 3.79 -35.14
N PHE A 154 17.95 4.93 -34.61
CA PHE A 154 17.29 5.96 -35.40
C PHE A 154 18.23 7.13 -35.62
N THR A 155 18.27 7.65 -36.84
CA THR A 155 19.18 8.72 -37.25
C THR A 155 18.41 9.94 -37.72
N ARG A 156 18.97 11.14 -37.46
CA ARG A 156 18.29 12.42 -37.75
C ARG A 156 18.13 12.73 -39.24
N ASP A 157 18.84 12.03 -40.11
CA ASP A 157 18.65 12.08 -41.56
C ASP A 157 17.42 11.28 -42.04
N GLY A 158 16.59 10.79 -41.11
CA GLY A 158 15.33 10.12 -41.45
C GLY A 158 15.48 8.65 -41.79
N LYS A 159 16.44 7.98 -41.16
CA LYS A 159 16.63 6.54 -41.31
C LYS A 159 16.52 5.84 -39.98
N PHE A 160 16.23 4.56 -40.02
CA PHE A 160 16.51 3.69 -38.89
C PHE A 160 17.14 2.39 -39.35
N ILE A 161 17.97 1.82 -38.48
CA ILE A 161 18.62 0.54 -38.67
C ILE A 161 17.87 -0.49 -37.82
N TYR A 162 17.48 -1.58 -38.44
CA TYR A 162 16.88 -2.74 -37.78
C TYR A 162 17.44 -4.02 -38.37
N ASP A 163 17.94 -4.90 -37.50
CA ASP A 163 18.57 -6.18 -37.87
C ASP A 163 19.62 -6.00 -38.99
N GLY A 164 20.48 -4.99 -38.82
CA GLY A 164 21.56 -4.66 -39.77
C GLY A 164 21.10 -4.05 -41.10
N LYS A 165 19.80 -3.85 -41.33
CA LYS A 165 19.25 -3.22 -42.55
C LYS A 165 18.86 -1.78 -42.28
N THR A 166 19.12 -0.90 -43.25
CA THR A 166 18.75 0.52 -43.19
C THR A 166 17.38 0.74 -43.83
N TRP A 167 16.47 1.40 -43.14
CA TRP A 167 15.12 1.73 -43.60
C TRP A 167 14.95 3.25 -43.64
N ASP A 168 14.46 3.77 -44.76
CA ASP A 168 14.17 5.21 -44.91
C ASP A 168 12.77 5.49 -44.33
N ILE A 169 12.68 6.41 -43.36
CA ILE A 169 11.42 6.83 -42.73
C ILE A 169 10.70 7.75 -43.71
N VAL A 170 9.61 7.25 -44.29
CA VAL A 170 8.82 7.97 -45.29
C VAL A 170 7.66 8.76 -44.69
N SER A 171 7.22 8.40 -43.48
CA SER A 171 6.18 9.12 -42.75
C SER A 171 6.35 8.91 -41.25
N ALA A 172 6.17 9.97 -40.48
CA ALA A 172 6.18 9.95 -39.01
C ALA A 172 5.03 10.80 -38.46
N GLY A 173 4.52 10.46 -37.28
CA GLY A 173 3.54 11.28 -36.59
C GLY A 173 3.25 10.79 -35.17
N HIS A 174 2.76 11.69 -34.32
CA HIS A 174 2.17 11.34 -33.04
C HIS A 174 0.71 10.96 -33.26
N PHE A 175 0.42 9.66 -33.18
CA PHE A 175 -0.81 9.04 -33.66
C PHE A 175 -1.77 8.76 -32.49
N LEU A 176 -3.05 9.08 -32.69
CA LEU A 176 -4.16 8.88 -31.74
C LEU A 176 -3.89 9.40 -30.32
N ASN A 177 -3.07 10.46 -30.22
CA ASN A 177 -2.57 11.04 -28.96
C ASN A 177 -1.94 10.02 -27.98
N LYS A 178 -1.34 8.96 -28.51
CA LYS A 178 -0.88 7.82 -27.70
C LYS A 178 0.56 7.40 -27.97
N GLU A 179 0.96 7.33 -29.23
CA GLU A 179 2.24 6.73 -29.63
C GLU A 179 2.77 7.33 -30.92
N TYR A 180 4.06 7.15 -31.19
CA TYR A 180 4.68 7.62 -32.43
C TYR A 180 4.59 6.54 -33.50
N ARG A 181 3.95 6.86 -34.62
CA ARG A 181 3.81 5.96 -35.77
C ARG A 181 4.86 6.31 -36.82
N LEU A 182 5.68 5.34 -37.20
CA LEU A 182 6.72 5.48 -38.24
C LEU A 182 6.49 4.46 -39.35
N LEU A 183 6.23 4.94 -40.57
CA LEU A 183 6.26 4.11 -41.77
C LEU A 183 7.64 4.27 -42.43
N ALA A 184 8.28 3.15 -42.73
CA ALA A 184 9.58 3.16 -43.40
C ALA A 184 9.68 2.15 -44.54
N LYS A 185 10.65 2.38 -45.42
CA LYS A 185 10.85 1.66 -46.67
C LYS A 185 12.29 1.15 -46.80
N ASN A 186 12.47 -0.07 -47.30
CA ASN A 186 13.75 -0.61 -47.74
C ASN A 186 13.51 -1.35 -49.07
N GLY A 187 13.98 -0.79 -50.19
CA GLY A 187 13.61 -1.28 -51.51
C GLY A 187 12.09 -1.19 -51.74
N GLU A 188 11.46 -2.29 -52.15
CA GLU A 188 9.99 -2.35 -52.31
C GLU A 188 9.23 -2.73 -51.04
N ARG A 189 9.94 -2.98 -49.94
CA ARG A 189 9.35 -3.44 -48.68
C ARG A 189 9.06 -2.27 -47.76
N TYR A 190 7.92 -2.35 -47.08
CA TYR A 190 7.50 -1.38 -46.09
C TYR A 190 7.44 -2.04 -44.70
N LYS A 191 7.74 -1.26 -43.67
CA LYS A 191 7.62 -1.65 -42.26
C LYS A 191 6.98 -0.52 -41.48
N LEU A 192 6.12 -0.89 -40.54
CA LEU A 192 5.44 0.05 -39.65
C LEU A 192 5.86 -0.19 -38.21
N LEU A 193 6.18 0.89 -37.52
CA LEU A 193 6.56 0.89 -36.12
C LEU A 193 5.67 1.83 -35.34
N TYR A 194 5.25 1.37 -34.18
CA TYR A 194 4.58 2.15 -33.17
C TYR A 194 5.48 2.22 -31.94
N LEU A 195 5.95 3.42 -31.61
CA LEU A 195 6.87 3.66 -30.52
C LEU A 195 6.13 4.32 -29.37
N SER A 196 6.19 3.71 -28.20
CA SER A 196 5.72 4.30 -26.95
C SER A 196 6.83 4.29 -25.91
N PHE A 197 6.78 5.27 -25.00
CA PHE A 197 7.79 5.46 -23.97
C PHE A 197 7.12 5.34 -22.61
N PRO A 198 6.73 4.12 -22.19
CA PRO A 198 6.02 3.93 -20.94
C PRO A 198 6.88 4.34 -19.73
N PHE A 199 8.22 4.27 -19.85
CA PHE A 199 9.17 4.64 -18.81
C PHE A 199 10.30 5.52 -19.35
N PRO A 200 10.99 6.31 -18.51
CA PRO A 200 11.97 7.31 -18.96
C PRO A 200 13.14 6.77 -19.82
N ASN A 201 13.49 5.49 -19.64
CA ASN A 201 14.62 4.84 -20.32
C ASN A 201 14.22 3.56 -21.05
N SER A 202 12.95 3.43 -21.45
CA SER A 202 12.51 2.30 -22.27
C SER A 202 11.73 2.79 -23.47
N MET A 203 11.85 2.05 -24.57
CA MET A 203 11.00 2.21 -25.73
C MET A 203 10.29 0.88 -25.96
N LYS A 204 8.97 0.92 -25.97
CA LYS A 204 8.15 -0.18 -26.45
C LYS A 204 7.92 0.03 -27.94
N VAL A 205 8.33 -0.97 -28.72
CA VAL A 205 8.15 -1.01 -30.17
C VAL A 205 7.08 -2.04 -30.48
N ALA A 206 5.96 -1.60 -31.04
CA ALA A 206 4.98 -2.49 -31.62
C ALA A 206 5.12 -2.49 -33.14
N ALA A 207 5.37 -3.66 -33.72
CA ALA A 207 5.54 -3.86 -35.16
C ALA A 207 5.13 -5.29 -35.52
N GLU A 208 4.43 -5.47 -36.65
CA GLU A 208 4.09 -6.80 -37.18
C GLU A 208 3.39 -7.74 -36.17
N LEU A 209 2.46 -7.19 -35.36
CA LEU A 209 1.76 -7.87 -34.25
C LEU A 209 2.65 -8.32 -33.08
N GLN A 210 3.92 -7.92 -33.05
CA GLN A 210 4.84 -8.18 -31.95
C GLN A 210 5.08 -6.91 -31.14
N ASN A 211 5.32 -7.09 -29.84
CA ASN A 211 5.68 -6.01 -28.94
C ASN A 211 7.06 -6.32 -28.35
N GLU A 212 8.01 -5.44 -28.58
CA GLU A 212 9.36 -5.53 -28.03
C GLU A 212 9.56 -4.36 -27.07
N THR A 213 10.33 -4.59 -25.99
CA THR A 213 10.78 -3.51 -25.12
C THR A 213 12.29 -3.44 -25.17
N VAL A 214 12.80 -2.28 -25.57
CA VAL A 214 14.23 -2.03 -25.76
C VAL A 214 14.71 -0.87 -24.89
N PHE A 215 16.01 -0.85 -24.64
CA PHE A 215 16.67 0.06 -23.70
C PHE A 215 17.86 0.73 -24.38
N PRO A 216 18.22 1.97 -24.01
CA PRO A 216 19.35 2.64 -24.61
C PRO A 216 20.66 1.92 -24.30
N ILE A 217 21.55 1.78 -25.29
CA ILE A 217 22.87 1.19 -25.09
C ILE A 217 23.75 2.12 -24.23
N ALA A 218 24.58 1.52 -23.40
CA ALA A 218 25.66 2.22 -22.70
C ALA A 218 26.77 2.57 -23.69
N THR A 219 26.97 3.85 -23.95
CA THR A 219 27.94 4.33 -24.94
C THR A 219 29.36 4.48 -24.40
N SER A 220 29.54 4.61 -23.09
CA SER A 220 30.85 4.90 -22.49
C SER A 220 31.79 3.69 -22.43
N ARG A 221 31.25 2.46 -22.31
CA ARG A 221 32.03 1.21 -22.15
C ARG A 221 31.31 0.02 -22.78
N PRO A 222 31.22 -0.07 -24.11
CA PRO A 222 30.50 -1.15 -24.79
C PRO A 222 31.11 -2.54 -24.52
N GLU A 223 32.35 -2.63 -24.05
CA GLU A 223 33.02 -3.90 -23.75
C GLU A 223 32.35 -4.66 -22.60
N VAL A 224 31.63 -3.95 -21.72
CA VAL A 224 30.97 -4.55 -20.54
C VAL A 224 29.94 -5.61 -20.91
N TYR A 225 29.28 -5.47 -22.06
CA TYR A 225 28.23 -6.39 -22.51
C TYR A 225 28.72 -7.82 -22.76
N THR A 226 30.04 -8.03 -22.83
CA THR A 226 30.62 -9.38 -22.89
C THR A 226 30.55 -10.14 -21.57
N ILE A 227 30.35 -9.42 -20.46
CA ILE A 227 30.36 -9.95 -19.09
C ILE A 227 29.13 -9.53 -18.27
N THR A 228 28.17 -8.81 -18.85
CA THR A 228 26.99 -8.29 -18.15
C THR A 228 26.12 -9.39 -17.54
N GLY A 229 25.49 -9.05 -16.42
CA GLY A 229 24.55 -9.88 -15.68
C GLY A 229 25.08 -10.34 -14.32
N CYS A 230 24.30 -11.19 -13.67
CA CYS A 230 24.53 -11.61 -12.28
C CYS A 230 25.26 -12.96 -12.25
N TRP A 231 26.48 -12.97 -11.71
CA TRP A 231 27.34 -14.16 -11.67
C TRP A 231 27.25 -14.87 -10.32
N VAL A 232 26.83 -16.13 -10.39
CA VAL A 232 26.57 -17.02 -9.26
C VAL A 232 27.76 -17.94 -9.06
N ASN A 233 28.28 -18.00 -7.83
CA ASN A 233 29.35 -18.91 -7.47
C ASN A 233 28.80 -20.34 -7.48
N GLN A 234 29.37 -21.23 -8.30
CA GLN A 234 28.83 -22.57 -8.47
C GLN A 234 29.01 -23.45 -7.22
N ALA A 235 29.99 -23.15 -6.36
CA ALA A 235 30.24 -23.91 -5.14
C ALA A 235 29.28 -23.51 -3.99
N THR A 236 28.89 -22.24 -3.91
CA THR A 236 28.05 -21.74 -2.81
C THR A 236 26.60 -21.49 -3.21
N GLY A 237 26.30 -21.32 -4.50
CA GLY A 237 24.99 -20.89 -4.99
C GLY A 237 24.73 -19.38 -4.84
N GLU A 238 25.69 -18.62 -4.29
CA GLU A 238 25.51 -17.19 -4.01
C GLU A 238 25.74 -16.34 -5.26
N TRP A 239 24.88 -15.34 -5.46
CA TRP A 239 25.19 -14.23 -6.35
C TRP A 239 26.25 -13.34 -5.69
N THR A 240 27.48 -13.39 -6.22
CA THR A 240 28.61 -12.66 -5.61
C THR A 240 28.95 -11.36 -6.32
N ILE A 241 28.79 -11.31 -7.65
CA ILE A 241 29.14 -10.14 -8.46
C ILE A 241 28.14 -9.95 -9.61
N GLY A 242 27.73 -8.71 -9.85
CA GLY A 242 26.95 -8.31 -11.01
C GLY A 242 27.70 -7.29 -11.84
N PHE A 243 27.66 -7.41 -13.17
CA PHE A 243 28.16 -6.39 -14.08
C PHE A 243 27.00 -5.77 -14.85
N PHE A 244 26.89 -4.45 -14.80
CA PHE A 244 25.83 -3.69 -15.45
C PHE A 244 26.42 -2.58 -16.32
N GLU A 245 25.57 -1.86 -17.02
CA GLU A 245 25.94 -0.86 -18.02
C GLU A 245 26.93 0.20 -17.49
N ASN A 246 26.66 0.70 -16.28
CA ASN A 246 27.38 1.86 -15.72
C ASN A 246 28.27 1.50 -14.53
N PHE A 247 28.03 0.37 -13.88
CA PHE A 247 28.72 -0.04 -12.65
C PHE A 247 28.68 -1.56 -12.47
N ALA A 248 29.59 -2.07 -11.64
CA ALA A 248 29.50 -3.41 -11.09
C ALA A 248 28.92 -3.37 -9.67
N VAL A 249 28.42 -4.51 -9.20
CA VAL A 249 27.95 -4.71 -7.83
C VAL A 249 28.72 -5.87 -7.22
N TYR A 250 29.37 -5.64 -6.09
CA TYR A 250 30.11 -6.67 -5.34
C TYR A 250 30.07 -6.33 -3.84
N GLN A 251 29.83 -7.33 -3.00
CA GLN A 251 29.70 -7.19 -1.53
C GLN A 251 28.68 -6.12 -1.12
N CYS A 252 27.52 -6.13 -1.77
CA CYS A 252 26.46 -5.14 -1.56
C CYS A 252 26.90 -3.68 -1.76
N ARG A 253 27.88 -3.43 -2.64
CA ARG A 253 28.36 -2.08 -2.96
C ARG A 253 28.39 -1.87 -4.46
N PHE A 254 28.15 -0.64 -4.88
CA PHE A 254 28.38 -0.19 -6.25
C PHE A 254 29.86 0.06 -6.49
N TRP A 255 30.35 -0.35 -7.65
CA TRP A 255 31.73 -0.16 -8.07
C TRP A 255 31.78 0.47 -9.46
N ASP A 256 32.51 1.57 -9.59
CA ASP A 256 32.75 2.22 -10.86
C ASP A 256 33.80 1.43 -11.67
N TYR A 257 33.62 1.39 -12.97
CA TYR A 257 34.62 0.82 -13.87
C TYR A 257 35.78 1.78 -14.08
N GLU A 258 37.01 1.35 -13.76
CA GLU A 258 38.23 2.03 -14.19
C GLU A 258 38.69 1.55 -15.57
N SER A 259 38.69 0.23 -15.80
CA SER A 259 39.01 -0.35 -17.10
C SER A 259 38.39 -1.74 -17.26
N ILE A 260 37.98 -2.07 -18.48
CA ILE A 260 37.61 -3.44 -18.90
C ILE A 260 38.54 -3.78 -20.06
N GLN A 261 39.39 -4.79 -19.89
CA GLN A 261 40.35 -5.22 -20.90
C GLN A 261 40.04 -6.64 -21.33
N ILE A 262 39.68 -6.82 -22.58
CA ILE A 262 39.39 -8.14 -23.15
C ILE A 262 40.63 -8.64 -23.88
N LYS A 263 41.11 -9.80 -23.45
CA LYS A 263 42.12 -10.63 -24.13
C LYS A 263 41.44 -11.95 -24.51
N LYS A 264 41.88 -12.58 -25.59
CA LYS A 264 41.28 -13.77 -26.24
C LYS A 264 40.26 -14.58 -25.39
N ASP A 265 40.68 -15.19 -24.29
CA ASP A 265 39.84 -15.98 -23.37
C ASP A 265 39.77 -15.40 -21.93
N GLU A 266 40.31 -14.20 -21.71
CA GLU A 266 40.42 -13.58 -20.39
C GLU A 266 39.96 -12.12 -20.42
N THR A 267 39.04 -11.75 -19.54
CA THR A 267 38.66 -10.36 -19.31
C THR A 267 39.21 -9.88 -17.97
N VAL A 268 39.99 -8.80 -17.98
CA VAL A 268 40.49 -8.15 -16.76
C VAL A 268 39.68 -6.89 -16.49
N VAL A 269 39.02 -6.85 -15.34
CA VAL A 269 38.18 -5.71 -14.92
C VAL A 269 38.84 -5.03 -13.71
N LYS A 270 39.05 -3.72 -13.81
CA LYS A 270 39.48 -2.89 -12.69
C LYS A 270 38.31 -2.05 -12.21
N LEU A 271 38.00 -2.19 -10.95
CA LEU A 271 36.87 -1.58 -10.26
C LEU A 271 37.35 -0.63 -9.17
N LYS A 272 36.60 0.44 -8.97
CA LYS A 272 36.82 1.45 -7.93
C LYS A 272 35.57 1.66 -7.09
N ASN A 273 35.76 1.71 -5.78
CA ASN A 273 34.77 2.23 -4.85
C ASN A 273 35.51 3.20 -3.92
N ASN A 274 35.30 4.51 -4.09
CA ASN A 274 36.05 5.55 -3.38
C ASN A 274 37.58 5.38 -3.52
N THR A 275 38.28 5.16 -2.40
CA THR A 275 39.73 4.93 -2.35
C THR A 275 40.10 3.46 -2.60
N THR A 276 39.16 2.53 -2.46
CA THR A 276 39.39 1.09 -2.62
C THR A 276 39.43 0.72 -4.11
N ARG A 277 40.30 -0.24 -4.46
CA ARG A 277 40.43 -0.82 -5.79
C ARG A 277 40.32 -2.33 -5.75
N LEU A 278 39.68 -2.88 -6.76
CA LEU A 278 39.53 -4.32 -6.95
C LEU A 278 39.86 -4.66 -8.40
N THR A 279 40.74 -5.65 -8.60
CA THR A 279 41.04 -6.19 -9.92
C THR A 279 40.49 -7.59 -10.01
N LEU A 280 39.79 -7.91 -11.09
CA LEU A 280 39.18 -9.20 -11.35
C LEU A 280 39.75 -9.76 -12.65
N SER A 281 40.05 -11.05 -12.67
CA SER A 281 40.34 -11.80 -13.90
C SER A 281 39.22 -12.82 -14.13
N LEU A 282 38.58 -12.73 -15.29
CA LEU A 282 37.52 -13.63 -15.73
C LEU A 282 38.04 -14.46 -16.90
N LYS A 283 38.33 -15.74 -16.65
CA LYS A 283 38.73 -16.69 -17.70
C LYS A 283 37.49 -17.40 -18.24
N HIS A 284 37.09 -17.07 -19.46
CA HIS A 284 35.84 -17.50 -20.06
C HIS A 284 35.92 -18.93 -20.57
N LYS A 285 34.92 -19.74 -20.20
CA LYS A 285 34.68 -21.04 -20.85
C LYS A 285 33.65 -20.87 -21.99
N ASN A 286 32.60 -20.10 -21.74
CA ASN A 286 31.61 -19.64 -22.71
C ASN A 286 30.88 -18.41 -22.13
N ARG A 287 29.88 -17.86 -22.85
CA ARG A 287 29.13 -16.67 -22.40
C ARG A 287 28.40 -16.86 -21.05
N ALA A 288 28.05 -18.08 -20.67
CA ALA A 288 27.29 -18.38 -19.46
C ALA A 288 28.15 -18.93 -18.31
N SER A 289 29.46 -19.13 -18.51
CA SER A 289 30.35 -19.72 -17.50
C SER A 289 31.79 -19.25 -17.64
N CYS A 290 32.39 -18.86 -16.51
CA CYS A 290 33.79 -18.44 -16.42
C CYS A 290 34.40 -18.85 -15.07
N ASN A 291 35.73 -18.76 -14.98
CA ASN A 291 36.42 -18.75 -13.70
C ASN A 291 36.77 -17.30 -13.34
N ILE A 292 36.39 -16.85 -12.13
CA ILE A 292 36.67 -15.50 -11.66
C ILE A 292 37.69 -15.58 -10.52
N ALA A 293 38.76 -14.79 -10.62
CA ALA A 293 39.72 -14.55 -9.54
C ALA A 293 39.58 -13.10 -9.03
N PHE A 294 39.48 -12.95 -7.71
CA PHE A 294 39.41 -11.65 -7.03
C PHE A 294 40.81 -11.26 -6.55
N GLY A 295 41.46 -10.32 -7.23
CA GLY A 295 42.83 -9.93 -6.91
C GLY A 295 43.82 -11.08 -7.05
N LYS A 296 44.38 -11.55 -5.93
CA LYS A 296 45.34 -12.67 -5.87
C LYS A 296 44.68 -13.99 -5.44
N ASP A 297 43.37 -14.00 -5.24
CA ASP A 297 42.64 -15.19 -4.80
C ASP A 297 42.63 -16.27 -5.88
N ASN A 298 42.48 -17.52 -5.45
CA ASN A 298 42.36 -18.64 -6.38
C ASN A 298 41.09 -18.50 -7.25
N PRO A 299 41.17 -18.74 -8.56
CA PRO A 299 40.00 -18.67 -9.43
C PRO A 299 38.91 -19.66 -9.00
N GLN A 300 37.66 -19.19 -8.93
CA GLN A 300 36.48 -19.99 -8.62
C GLN A 300 35.53 -20.07 -9.83
N LYS A 301 34.71 -21.11 -9.90
CA LYS A 301 33.76 -21.32 -11.01
C LYS A 301 32.49 -20.49 -10.81
N TYR A 302 32.10 -19.79 -11.86
CA TYR A 302 30.90 -18.97 -11.90
C TYR A 302 30.01 -19.31 -13.09
N ILE A 303 28.70 -19.17 -12.88
CA ILE A 303 27.68 -19.27 -13.91
C ILE A 303 26.83 -18.00 -13.94
N LEU A 304 26.36 -17.64 -15.13
CA LEU A 304 25.47 -16.50 -15.30
C LEU A 304 24.03 -16.87 -14.91
N CYS A 305 23.37 -16.04 -14.10
CA CYS A 305 21.95 -16.21 -13.76
C CYS A 305 21.07 -15.75 -14.93
N ASN A 306 20.54 -16.71 -15.68
CA ASN A 306 19.65 -16.47 -16.83
C ASN A 306 18.15 -16.62 -16.49
N GLY A 307 17.82 -17.04 -15.27
CA GLY A 307 16.44 -17.23 -14.80
C GLY A 307 15.89 -16.02 -14.06
N LYS A 308 14.58 -16.02 -13.76
CA LYS A 308 13.95 -14.98 -12.92
C LYS A 308 14.50 -14.95 -11.48
N HIS A 309 14.99 -16.10 -11.02
CA HIS A 309 15.53 -16.30 -9.67
C HIS A 309 16.85 -17.08 -9.72
N LEU A 310 17.55 -17.13 -8.59
CA LEU A 310 18.74 -17.96 -8.43
C LEU A 310 18.37 -19.46 -8.48
N PRO A 311 19.27 -20.32 -8.99
CA PRO A 311 19.12 -21.77 -8.85
C PRO A 311 19.20 -22.17 -7.37
N ASP A 312 18.79 -23.42 -7.08
CA ASP A 312 18.90 -23.95 -5.72
C ASP A 312 20.34 -23.95 -5.22
N TYR A 313 20.50 -23.63 -3.95
CA TYR A 313 21.78 -23.61 -3.27
C TYR A 313 22.30 -25.06 -3.12
N PRO A 314 23.57 -25.35 -3.45
CA PRO A 314 24.11 -26.70 -3.44
C PRO A 314 24.54 -27.19 -2.05
N LEU A 315 24.43 -26.35 -1.02
CA LEU A 315 24.88 -26.62 0.35
C LEU A 315 23.71 -26.65 1.32
N THR A 316 23.80 -27.45 2.37
CA THR A 316 22.87 -27.38 3.50
C THR A 316 23.08 -26.08 4.30
N ASP A 317 21.99 -25.53 4.85
CA ASP A 317 22.03 -24.37 5.75
C ASP A 317 21.04 -24.58 6.88
N THR A 318 21.58 -24.74 8.09
CA THR A 318 20.84 -24.98 9.32
C THR A 318 20.85 -23.77 10.25
N THR A 319 21.22 -22.59 9.74
CA THR A 319 21.33 -21.38 10.56
C THR A 319 19.93 -20.90 10.97
N PRO A 320 19.66 -20.62 12.25
CA PRO A 320 18.39 -20.03 12.67
C PRO A 320 18.34 -18.53 12.35
N PHE A 321 17.14 -17.94 12.38
CA PHE A 321 17.00 -16.48 12.38
C PHE A 321 17.71 -15.88 13.60
N ILE A 322 18.28 -14.68 13.45
CA ILE A 322 18.84 -13.94 14.57
C ILE A 322 17.71 -13.63 15.56
N ASP A 323 17.95 -13.96 16.83
CA ASP A 323 17.26 -13.36 17.95
C ASP A 323 18.24 -12.46 18.70
N ASN A 324 18.06 -11.14 18.60
CA ASN A 324 18.91 -10.15 19.26
C ASN A 324 18.37 -9.71 20.63
N GLY A 325 17.38 -10.41 21.18
CA GLY A 325 16.70 -10.07 22.43
C GLY A 325 15.87 -8.79 22.32
N TYR A 326 15.25 -8.57 21.14
CA TYR A 326 14.39 -7.42 20.84
C TYR A 326 15.07 -6.08 21.11
N ARG A 327 16.34 -5.95 20.71
CA ARG A 327 17.10 -4.70 20.80
C ARG A 327 17.09 -4.06 19.42
N THR A 328 16.53 -2.86 19.29
CA THR A 328 16.44 -2.19 18.00
C THR A 328 17.83 -2.02 17.40
N ASP A 329 18.01 -2.57 16.21
CA ASP A 329 19.15 -2.36 15.33
C ASP A 329 18.62 -1.98 13.94
N SER A 330 19.50 -1.75 12.98
CA SER A 330 19.13 -1.33 11.64
C SER A 330 19.43 -2.39 10.60
N VAL A 331 18.62 -2.40 9.54
CA VAL A 331 18.93 -3.09 8.29
C VAL A 331 19.27 -2.04 7.24
N THR A 332 20.27 -2.34 6.40
CA THR A 332 20.56 -1.53 5.22
C THR A 332 20.14 -2.30 3.96
N LEU A 333 19.18 -1.77 3.21
CA LEU A 333 18.81 -2.27 1.91
C LEU A 333 19.29 -1.30 0.84
N THR A 334 20.32 -1.71 0.12
CA THR A 334 20.79 -1.03 -1.09
C THR A 334 20.29 -1.79 -2.31
N GLY A 335 20.24 -1.17 -3.47
CA GLY A 335 19.82 -1.94 -4.64
C GLY A 335 19.77 -1.16 -5.94
N TYR A 336 19.53 -1.91 -7.01
CA TYR A 336 19.40 -1.43 -8.37
C TYR A 336 18.07 -1.88 -8.96
N LEU A 337 17.22 -0.91 -9.25
CA LEU A 337 15.99 -1.09 -10.00
C LEU A 337 16.27 -0.79 -11.47
N ARG A 338 16.44 -1.84 -12.27
CA ARG A 338 16.64 -1.74 -13.70
C ARG A 338 15.30 -1.66 -14.41
N ASN A 339 15.10 -0.61 -15.20
CA ASN A 339 13.87 -0.34 -15.97
C ASN A 339 12.61 -0.14 -15.12
N PRO A 340 12.65 0.67 -14.05
CA PRO A 340 11.53 0.77 -13.12
C PRO A 340 10.29 1.38 -13.79
N PRO A 341 9.08 0.89 -13.46
CA PRO A 341 7.87 1.36 -14.10
C PRO A 341 7.40 2.74 -13.63
N SER A 342 8.05 3.30 -12.61
CA SER A 342 7.71 4.57 -11.99
C SER A 342 8.92 5.14 -11.25
N SER A 343 9.02 6.47 -11.24
CA SER A 343 10.03 7.25 -10.49
C SER A 343 9.67 7.49 -9.03
N ARG A 344 8.60 6.88 -8.50
CA ARG A 344 8.26 7.00 -7.07
C ARG A 344 9.45 6.63 -6.17
N PRO A 345 9.56 7.22 -4.97
CA PRO A 345 10.56 6.78 -3.99
C PRO A 345 10.51 5.27 -3.75
N PHE A 346 11.66 4.67 -3.47
CA PHE A 346 11.74 3.30 -2.98
C PHE A 346 11.28 3.25 -1.54
N ASP A 347 10.44 2.26 -1.20
CA ASP A 347 9.92 2.10 0.15
C ASP A 347 10.05 0.69 0.69
N VAL A 348 10.15 0.60 2.01
CA VAL A 348 10.01 -0.63 2.78
C VAL A 348 8.97 -0.36 3.87
N SER A 349 8.00 -1.26 4.00
CA SER A 349 6.98 -1.21 5.05
C SER A 349 7.18 -2.37 6.01
N ILE A 350 7.12 -2.08 7.31
CA ILE A 350 7.41 -3.03 8.39
C ILE A 350 6.22 -3.06 9.33
N PRO A 351 5.54 -4.21 9.51
CA PRO A 351 4.48 -4.30 10.50
C PRO A 351 5.09 -4.31 11.90
N ASP A 352 4.64 -3.39 12.73
CA ASP A 352 5.09 -3.23 14.10
C ASP A 352 4.04 -3.76 15.08
N MET A 353 4.43 -4.73 15.91
CA MET A 353 3.53 -5.38 16.87
C MET A 353 3.12 -4.45 18.01
N ILE A 354 3.98 -3.50 18.37
CA ILE A 354 3.74 -2.55 19.46
C ILE A 354 2.84 -1.43 18.98
N THR A 355 3.14 -0.81 17.83
CA THR A 355 2.33 0.31 17.32
C THR A 355 1.04 -0.16 16.64
N GLY A 356 0.99 -1.42 16.18
CA GLY A 356 -0.12 -1.96 15.40
C GLY A 356 -0.20 -1.39 13.98
N LYS A 357 0.81 -0.64 13.53
CA LYS A 357 0.87 0.01 12.21
C LYS A 357 1.90 -0.66 11.30
N GLU A 358 1.80 -0.36 10.01
CA GLU A 358 2.87 -0.64 9.04
C GLU A 358 3.75 0.60 8.93
N GLU A 359 4.90 0.57 9.62
CA GLU A 359 5.88 1.66 9.60
C GLU A 359 6.56 1.71 8.23
N LYS A 360 6.46 2.85 7.54
CA LYS A 360 6.95 3.03 6.18
C LYS A 360 8.22 3.86 6.16
N TYR A 361 9.26 3.33 5.54
CA TYR A 361 10.54 3.98 5.33
C TYR A 361 10.78 4.18 3.83
N GLN A 362 11.27 5.36 3.45
CA GLN A 362 11.41 5.76 2.05
C GLN A 362 12.78 6.39 1.75
N THR A 363 13.24 6.20 0.52
CA THR A 363 14.44 6.85 -0.02
C THR A 363 14.24 7.15 -1.50
N ASP A 364 14.92 8.18 -1.99
CA ASP A 364 14.92 8.50 -3.41
C ASP A 364 15.74 7.50 -4.22
N ILE A 365 15.39 7.38 -5.50
CA ILE A 365 16.12 6.57 -6.47
C ILE A 365 16.85 7.52 -7.41
N ASP A 366 18.14 7.29 -7.62
CA ASP A 366 18.90 8.13 -8.52
C ASP A 366 18.60 7.86 -10.01
N SER A 367 19.16 8.67 -10.90
CA SER A 367 18.93 8.57 -12.35
C SER A 367 19.39 7.24 -12.96
N LEU A 368 20.20 6.46 -12.25
CA LEU A 368 20.67 5.14 -12.66
C LEU A 368 19.85 4.01 -12.03
N GLY A 369 18.77 4.31 -11.30
CA GLY A 369 17.95 3.30 -10.64
C GLY A 369 18.54 2.78 -9.32
N ARG A 370 19.56 3.44 -8.77
CA ARG A 370 20.22 3.03 -7.52
C ARG A 370 19.53 3.66 -6.31
N PHE A 371 19.49 2.92 -5.22
CA PHE A 371 18.96 3.42 -3.95
C PHE A 371 19.73 2.83 -2.75
N THR A 372 19.62 3.49 -1.61
CA THR A 372 20.05 2.98 -0.31
C THR A 372 19.07 3.46 0.75
N LEU A 373 18.50 2.51 1.49
CA LEU A 373 17.59 2.75 2.58
C LEU A 373 18.11 2.06 3.83
N ARG A 374 18.16 2.78 4.96
CA ARG A 374 18.46 2.23 6.27
C ARG A 374 17.25 2.42 7.17
N PHE A 375 16.78 1.34 7.78
CA PHE A 375 15.58 1.36 8.61
C PHE A 375 15.77 0.51 9.88
N PRO A 376 15.14 0.88 11.01
CA PRO A 376 15.22 0.11 12.23
C PRO A 376 14.33 -1.14 12.17
N VAL A 377 14.79 -2.21 12.81
CA VAL A 377 14.02 -3.41 13.10
C VAL A 377 14.26 -3.80 14.56
N LEU A 378 13.23 -4.32 15.23
CA LEU A 378 13.33 -4.69 16.65
C LEU A 378 14.11 -6.00 16.81
N ASN A 379 13.96 -6.92 15.86
CA ASN A 379 14.63 -8.23 15.80
C ASN A 379 14.61 -8.73 14.33
N SER A 380 14.84 -10.02 14.04
CA SER A 380 14.54 -10.52 12.69
C SER A 380 13.06 -10.29 12.36
N HIS A 381 12.78 -9.68 11.21
CA HIS A 381 11.50 -9.02 10.97
C HIS A 381 10.99 -9.33 9.57
N ASN A 382 9.68 -9.50 9.42
CA ASN A 382 9.09 -9.48 8.08
C ASN A 382 9.02 -8.07 7.51
N VAL A 383 9.20 -7.96 6.20
CA VAL A 383 9.16 -6.69 5.48
C VAL A 383 8.42 -6.81 4.16
N PHE A 384 7.75 -5.73 3.78
CA PHE A 384 7.18 -5.53 2.46
C PHE A 384 8.07 -4.53 1.71
N ILE A 385 8.63 -4.95 0.58
CA ILE A 385 9.60 -4.16 -0.16
C ILE A 385 8.96 -3.65 -1.47
N ASP A 386 8.94 -2.33 -1.60
CA ASP A 386 8.55 -1.52 -2.77
C ASP A 386 7.13 -1.79 -3.28
N TRP A 387 6.19 -1.85 -2.33
CA TRP A 387 4.79 -2.14 -2.59
C TRP A 387 4.19 -1.08 -3.52
N GLY A 388 3.95 -1.48 -4.77
CA GLY A 388 3.38 -0.64 -5.82
C GLY A 388 4.14 -0.72 -7.15
N ARG A 389 5.44 -1.07 -7.12
CA ARG A 389 6.17 -1.47 -8.33
C ARG A 389 6.41 -2.96 -8.40
N THR A 390 6.84 -3.55 -7.28
CA THR A 390 7.07 -4.99 -7.15
C THR A 390 6.46 -5.47 -5.84
N THR A 391 5.96 -6.70 -5.82
CA THR A 391 5.52 -7.35 -4.58
C THR A 391 6.63 -8.28 -4.13
N ILE A 392 7.37 -7.87 -3.10
CA ILE A 392 8.35 -8.71 -2.41
C ILE A 392 7.99 -8.71 -0.93
N TRP A 393 7.59 -9.86 -0.45
CA TRP A 393 7.41 -10.14 0.97
C TRP A 393 8.56 -11.04 1.40
N SER A 394 9.34 -10.61 2.38
CA SER A 394 10.50 -11.38 2.85
C SER A 394 10.81 -11.10 4.32
N ALA A 395 11.92 -11.65 4.81
CA ALA A 395 12.44 -11.44 6.15
C ALA A 395 13.85 -10.83 6.09
N VAL A 396 14.14 -9.93 7.02
CA VAL A 396 15.46 -9.30 7.18
C VAL A 396 15.94 -9.50 8.60
N GLU A 397 17.26 -9.46 8.79
CA GLU A 397 17.88 -9.68 10.10
C GLU A 397 18.66 -8.43 10.56
N PRO A 398 18.61 -8.09 11.86
CA PRO A 398 19.22 -6.89 12.41
C PRO A 398 20.73 -6.85 12.15
N GLY A 399 21.24 -5.65 11.79
CA GLY A 399 22.66 -5.41 11.52
C GLY A 399 23.12 -5.82 10.11
N GLU A 400 22.27 -6.46 9.31
CA GLU A 400 22.64 -6.94 7.99
C GLU A 400 22.51 -5.87 6.89
N THR A 401 23.31 -6.05 5.84
CA THR A 401 23.20 -5.30 4.59
C THR A 401 22.83 -6.24 3.46
N TYR A 402 21.76 -5.91 2.75
CA TYR A 402 21.29 -6.64 1.57
C TYR A 402 21.38 -5.75 0.34
N PHE A 403 21.68 -6.36 -0.80
CA PHE A 403 21.58 -5.73 -2.10
C PHE A 403 20.45 -6.37 -2.89
N LEU A 404 19.43 -5.59 -3.24
CA LEU A 404 18.31 -6.01 -4.08
C LEU A 404 18.55 -5.59 -5.53
N TYR A 405 18.51 -6.55 -6.44
CA TYR A 405 18.43 -6.29 -7.88
C TYR A 405 17.05 -6.68 -8.41
N VAL A 406 16.41 -5.75 -9.10
CA VAL A 406 15.14 -5.98 -9.80
C VAL A 406 15.29 -5.52 -11.24
N ASP A 407 15.13 -6.43 -12.19
CA ASP A 407 14.93 -6.10 -13.60
C ASP A 407 13.45 -6.29 -13.95
N TYR A 408 12.75 -5.18 -14.14
CA TYR A 408 11.33 -5.20 -14.46
C TYR A 408 11.02 -5.75 -15.86
N ALA A 409 11.97 -5.65 -16.79
CA ALA A 409 11.80 -6.14 -18.15
C ALA A 409 11.94 -7.67 -18.19
N GLN A 410 12.93 -8.20 -17.47
CA GLN A 410 13.18 -9.65 -17.39
C GLN A 410 12.41 -10.34 -16.26
N GLN A 411 11.70 -9.57 -15.43
CA GLN A 411 11.05 -10.03 -14.21
C GLN A 411 12.03 -10.74 -13.26
N GLN A 412 13.30 -10.34 -13.27
CA GLN A 412 14.35 -10.94 -12.46
C GLN A 412 14.43 -10.23 -11.11
N LYS A 413 14.49 -11.00 -10.02
CA LYS A 413 14.61 -10.49 -8.64
C LYS A 413 15.64 -11.31 -7.89
N LEU A 414 16.69 -10.67 -7.42
CA LEU A 414 17.81 -11.33 -6.74
C LEU A 414 18.28 -10.51 -5.54
N PHE A 415 18.65 -11.21 -4.48
CA PHE A 415 19.34 -10.63 -3.33
C PHE A 415 20.81 -11.07 -3.28
N MET A 416 21.70 -10.14 -2.98
CA MET A 416 23.08 -10.39 -2.58
C MET A 416 23.26 -9.98 -1.12
N GLY A 417 24.10 -10.69 -0.38
CA GLY A 417 24.40 -10.40 1.02
C GLY A 417 24.70 -11.67 1.80
N LYS A 418 25.40 -11.52 2.95
CA LYS A 418 25.86 -12.65 3.76
C LYS A 418 24.72 -13.58 4.22
N LYS A 419 23.53 -13.02 4.43
CA LYS A 419 22.33 -13.76 4.85
C LYS A 419 21.19 -13.67 3.84
N ALA A 420 21.52 -13.44 2.56
CA ALA A 420 20.53 -13.27 1.49
C ALA A 420 19.90 -14.59 1.02
N ARG A 421 20.40 -15.75 1.46
CA ARG A 421 19.93 -17.06 1.00
C ARG A 421 18.42 -17.23 1.18
N VAL A 422 17.90 -17.09 2.40
CA VAL A 422 16.46 -17.28 2.66
C VAL A 422 15.60 -16.29 1.87
N LEU A 423 16.06 -15.05 1.67
CA LEU A 423 15.34 -14.08 0.84
C LEU A 423 15.21 -14.55 -0.61
N ASN A 424 16.29 -15.14 -1.16
CA ASN A 424 16.25 -15.72 -2.51
C ASN A 424 15.42 -17.01 -2.56
N GLU A 425 15.48 -17.87 -1.55
CA GLU A 425 14.65 -19.09 -1.49
C GLU A 425 13.15 -18.73 -1.45
N LEU A 426 12.76 -17.71 -0.67
CA LEU A 426 11.38 -17.20 -0.63
C LEU A 426 10.93 -16.56 -1.96
N LEU A 427 11.86 -15.98 -2.73
CA LEU A 427 11.57 -15.49 -4.09
C LEU A 427 11.40 -16.65 -5.09
N SER A 428 12.24 -17.68 -5.00
CA SER A 428 12.25 -18.81 -5.93
C SER A 428 11.09 -19.76 -5.71
N HIS A 429 10.67 -19.95 -4.46
CA HIS A 429 9.74 -21.00 -4.04
C HIS A 429 8.56 -20.39 -3.29
N GLU A 430 7.65 -19.74 -4.01
CA GLU A 430 6.44 -19.19 -3.42
C GLU A 430 5.45 -20.31 -3.00
N GLY A 431 4.78 -20.12 -1.87
CA GLY A 431 3.74 -21.03 -1.39
C GLY A 431 2.45 -20.98 -2.22
N LEU A 432 1.56 -21.97 -2.01
CA LEU A 432 0.24 -22.00 -2.63
C LEU A 432 -0.64 -20.86 -2.07
N ARG A 433 -0.93 -19.86 -2.92
CA ARG A 433 -1.86 -18.77 -2.61
C ARG A 433 -3.30 -19.19 -2.95
N GLU A 434 -4.14 -19.33 -1.93
CA GLU A 434 -5.58 -19.52 -2.08
C GLU A 434 -6.30 -18.29 -1.51
N SER A 435 -6.94 -17.50 -2.37
CA SER A 435 -7.79 -16.39 -1.93
C SER A 435 -9.15 -16.93 -1.51
N LEU A 436 -9.63 -16.52 -0.34
CA LEU A 436 -11.01 -16.74 0.07
C LEU A 436 -11.82 -15.47 -0.24
N ASP A 437 -13.04 -15.64 -0.75
CA ASP A 437 -13.96 -14.52 -0.99
C ASP A 437 -14.44 -13.98 0.35
N TYR A 438 -13.93 -12.80 0.72
CA TYR A 438 -14.21 -12.13 1.98
C TYR A 438 -15.72 -11.95 2.25
N ASN A 439 -16.53 -11.70 1.21
CA ASN A 439 -17.97 -11.48 1.37
C ASN A 439 -18.72 -12.79 1.65
N GLU A 440 -18.23 -13.90 1.10
CA GLU A 440 -18.80 -15.22 1.37
C GLU A 440 -18.37 -15.73 2.74
N GLU A 441 -17.15 -15.41 3.20
CA GLU A 441 -16.68 -15.75 4.55
C GLU A 441 -17.49 -15.11 5.67
N GLN A 442 -17.91 -13.85 5.49
CA GLN A 442 -18.72 -13.15 6.50
C GLN A 442 -20.09 -13.81 6.73
N LYS A 443 -20.63 -14.51 5.72
CA LYS A 443 -21.94 -15.18 5.82
C LYS A 443 -21.88 -16.54 6.50
N ARG A 444 -20.68 -17.14 6.62
CA ARG A 444 -20.49 -18.47 7.21
C ARG A 444 -20.60 -18.46 8.72
N SER A 445 -21.04 -19.59 9.28
CA SER A 445 -20.93 -19.83 10.72
C SER A 445 -19.45 -19.97 11.13
N ASN A 446 -19.15 -19.80 12.41
CA ASN A 446 -17.78 -19.91 12.92
C ASN A 446 -17.20 -21.32 12.69
N LEU A 447 -18.00 -22.37 12.93
CA LEU A 447 -17.57 -23.75 12.70
C LEU A 447 -17.36 -24.08 11.21
N GLU A 448 -18.17 -23.52 10.30
CA GLU A 448 -17.89 -23.67 8.86
C GLU A 448 -16.59 -22.97 8.46
N CYS A 449 -16.34 -21.78 9.01
CA CYS A 449 -15.08 -21.05 8.83
C CYS A 449 -13.88 -21.85 9.35
N LEU A 450 -14.03 -22.50 10.51
CA LEU A 450 -13.02 -23.39 11.09
C LEU A 450 -12.66 -24.53 10.13
N HIS A 451 -13.65 -25.30 9.70
CA HIS A 451 -13.43 -26.44 8.79
C HIS A 451 -12.81 -26.01 7.47
N LYS A 452 -13.28 -24.90 6.88
CA LYS A 452 -12.72 -24.38 5.62
C LYS A 452 -11.27 -23.92 5.76
N THR A 453 -10.92 -23.32 6.89
CA THR A 453 -9.54 -22.93 7.17
C THR A 453 -8.64 -24.14 7.36
N GLN A 454 -9.12 -25.19 8.04
CA GLN A 454 -8.39 -26.46 8.19
C GLN A 454 -8.14 -27.14 6.83
N GLU A 455 -9.16 -27.20 5.96
CA GLU A 455 -9.03 -27.74 4.59
C GLU A 455 -7.98 -26.98 3.78
N ARG A 456 -8.01 -25.64 3.82
CA ARG A 456 -7.02 -24.77 3.16
C ARG A 456 -5.61 -25.02 3.70
N LEU A 457 -5.44 -24.97 5.02
CA LEU A 457 -4.16 -25.19 5.68
C LEU A 457 -3.58 -26.56 5.30
N HIS A 458 -4.41 -27.61 5.27
CA HIS A 458 -3.99 -28.95 4.86
C HIS A 458 -3.44 -28.97 3.42
N ARG A 459 -4.15 -28.37 2.45
CA ARG A 459 -3.67 -28.30 1.06
C ARG A 459 -2.36 -27.53 0.93
N GLN A 460 -2.23 -26.42 1.65
CA GLN A 460 -1.01 -25.61 1.65
C GLN A 460 0.19 -26.37 2.26
N LEU A 461 -0.03 -27.13 3.34
CA LEU A 461 1.00 -27.97 3.95
C LEU A 461 1.42 -29.12 3.02
N GLU A 462 0.50 -29.77 2.31
CA GLU A 462 0.84 -30.79 1.32
C GLU A 462 1.61 -30.21 0.12
N PHE A 463 1.23 -29.02 -0.36
CA PHE A 463 2.00 -28.31 -1.39
C PHE A 463 3.42 -28.02 -0.91
N ARG A 464 3.57 -27.44 0.29
CA ARG A 464 4.88 -27.16 0.90
C ARG A 464 5.71 -28.44 1.04
N LYS A 465 5.11 -29.53 1.50
CA LYS A 465 5.78 -30.84 1.63
C LYS A 465 6.33 -31.31 0.29
N LYS A 466 5.57 -31.17 -0.80
CA LYS A 466 6.04 -31.49 -2.16
C LYS A 466 7.22 -30.60 -2.56
N THR A 467 7.14 -29.29 -2.35
CA THR A 467 8.27 -28.37 -2.62
C THR A 467 9.53 -28.79 -1.87
N LEU A 468 9.42 -29.16 -0.59
CA LEU A 468 10.56 -29.61 0.22
C LEU A 468 11.13 -30.97 -0.21
N GLN A 469 10.34 -31.81 -0.89
CA GLN A 469 10.80 -33.06 -1.50
C GLN A 469 11.55 -32.81 -2.81
N GLU A 470 11.04 -31.89 -3.64
CA GLU A 470 11.66 -31.50 -4.91
C GLU A 470 12.94 -30.68 -4.69
N HIS A 471 12.99 -29.89 -3.62
CA HIS A 471 14.08 -28.98 -3.27
C HIS A 471 14.62 -29.28 -1.87
N SER A 472 15.23 -30.45 -1.70
CA SER A 472 15.64 -30.99 -0.40
C SER A 472 16.70 -30.16 0.34
N LEU A 473 17.44 -29.30 -0.35
CA LEU A 473 18.48 -28.44 0.23
C LEU A 473 17.98 -27.06 0.68
N LEU A 474 16.69 -26.76 0.58
CA LEU A 474 16.15 -25.51 1.13
C LEU A 474 16.50 -25.36 2.62
N SER A 475 16.92 -24.15 3.00
CA SER A 475 17.45 -23.85 4.33
C SER A 475 16.44 -24.11 5.44
N ASP A 476 16.95 -24.33 6.66
CA ASP A 476 16.12 -24.43 7.85
C ASP A 476 15.34 -23.13 8.11
N LYS A 477 15.87 -21.96 7.72
CA LYS A 477 15.12 -20.69 7.77
C LYS A 477 13.91 -20.71 6.85
N TYR A 478 14.06 -21.16 5.60
CA TYR A 478 12.94 -21.27 4.66
C TYR A 478 11.89 -22.25 5.20
N ARG A 479 12.34 -23.42 5.68
CA ARG A 479 11.46 -24.43 6.29
C ARG A 479 10.69 -23.84 7.45
N TYR A 480 11.38 -23.20 8.39
CA TYR A 480 10.78 -22.58 9.56
C TYR A 480 9.78 -21.48 9.18
N TYR A 481 10.22 -20.50 8.37
CA TYR A 481 9.41 -19.35 7.98
C TYR A 481 8.11 -19.78 7.29
N THR A 482 8.20 -20.62 6.26
CA THR A 482 7.01 -21.05 5.49
C THR A 482 6.04 -21.92 6.30
N GLU A 483 6.52 -22.66 7.29
CA GLU A 483 5.64 -23.43 8.18
C GLU A 483 4.86 -22.51 9.12
N GLN A 484 5.57 -21.58 9.74
CA GLN A 484 4.96 -20.67 10.72
C GLN A 484 4.07 -19.63 10.03
N GLU A 485 4.40 -19.19 8.81
CA GLU A 485 3.56 -18.32 7.99
C GLU A 485 2.20 -18.96 7.72
N LEU A 486 2.16 -20.19 7.19
CA LEU A 486 0.92 -20.93 6.96
C LEU A 486 0.11 -21.11 8.25
N ARG A 487 0.80 -21.45 9.34
CA ARG A 487 0.19 -21.67 10.65
C ARG A 487 -0.47 -20.40 11.20
N TYR A 488 0.21 -19.27 11.16
CA TYR A 488 -0.30 -18.02 11.75
C TYR A 488 -1.18 -17.20 10.81
N ASP A 489 -1.12 -17.43 9.51
CA ASP A 489 -2.15 -16.94 8.58
C ASP A 489 -3.49 -17.64 8.82
N ALA A 490 -3.48 -18.95 9.08
CA ALA A 490 -4.68 -19.69 9.51
C ALA A 490 -5.18 -19.20 10.89
N ALA A 491 -4.29 -19.08 11.87
CA ALA A 491 -4.66 -18.64 13.22
C ALA A 491 -5.25 -17.21 13.23
N SER A 492 -4.65 -16.28 12.49
CA SER A 492 -5.16 -14.91 12.39
C SER A 492 -6.49 -14.83 11.64
N THR A 493 -6.70 -15.66 10.60
CA THR A 493 -8.00 -15.77 9.92
C THR A 493 -9.08 -16.21 10.91
N LEU A 494 -8.81 -17.24 11.72
CA LEU A 494 -9.78 -17.77 12.67
C LEU A 494 -10.05 -16.80 13.82
N MET A 495 -9.03 -16.17 14.40
CA MET A 495 -9.25 -15.28 15.54
C MET A 495 -9.96 -13.98 15.20
N GLN A 496 -9.97 -13.56 13.93
CA GLN A 496 -10.84 -12.45 13.49
C GLN A 496 -12.34 -12.75 13.69
N ARG A 497 -12.75 -14.01 13.84
CA ARG A 497 -14.14 -14.38 14.18
C ARG A 497 -14.59 -13.86 15.56
N ARG A 498 -13.69 -13.37 16.41
CA ARG A 498 -14.10 -12.62 17.61
C ARG A 498 -14.99 -11.40 17.31
N PHE A 499 -14.91 -10.85 16.09
CA PHE A 499 -15.72 -9.71 15.68
C PHE A 499 -17.10 -10.11 15.14
N SER A 500 -17.39 -11.42 14.99
CA SER A 500 -18.71 -11.90 14.57
C SER A 500 -19.64 -12.27 15.73
N VAL A 501 -19.18 -12.23 16.99
CA VAL A 501 -20.01 -12.49 18.18
C VAL A 501 -20.53 -11.19 18.79
N ASP A 502 -21.78 -11.17 19.27
CA ASP A 502 -22.38 -10.00 19.92
C ASP A 502 -21.91 -9.87 21.38
N ARG A 503 -20.97 -8.94 21.60
CA ARG A 503 -20.42 -8.62 22.92
C ARG A 503 -21.48 -8.11 23.90
N ASN A 504 -22.52 -7.42 23.41
CA ASN A 504 -23.58 -6.90 24.27
C ASN A 504 -24.47 -8.02 24.81
N LYS A 505 -24.54 -9.13 24.08
CA LYS A 505 -25.26 -10.35 24.50
C LYS A 505 -24.36 -11.37 25.19
N GLN A 506 -23.08 -11.04 25.40
CA GLN A 506 -22.08 -11.96 25.94
C GLN A 506 -22.00 -13.26 25.12
N GLU A 507 -22.15 -13.16 23.80
CA GLU A 507 -21.93 -14.30 22.91
C GLU A 507 -20.44 -14.66 22.88
N HIS A 508 -20.17 -15.96 22.81
CA HIS A 508 -18.82 -16.52 22.79
C HIS A 508 -18.61 -17.36 21.53
N LEU A 509 -17.35 -17.50 21.12
CA LEU A 509 -16.99 -18.51 20.12
C LEU A 509 -17.22 -19.89 20.74
N GLU A 510 -17.66 -20.83 19.91
CA GLU A 510 -17.99 -22.19 20.32
C GLU A 510 -16.79 -22.89 20.98
N ASP A 511 -17.03 -23.70 22.02
CA ASP A 511 -15.96 -24.38 22.77
C ASP A 511 -15.04 -25.21 21.85
N GLU A 512 -15.61 -25.92 20.87
CA GLU A 512 -14.86 -26.67 19.87
C GLU A 512 -13.91 -25.77 19.08
N PHE A 513 -14.35 -24.56 18.72
CA PHE A 513 -13.55 -23.58 18.00
C PHE A 513 -12.36 -23.13 18.85
N MET A 514 -12.62 -22.71 20.09
CA MET A 514 -11.56 -22.22 20.97
C MET A 514 -10.61 -23.35 21.42
N ASN A 515 -11.09 -24.57 21.60
CA ASN A 515 -10.26 -25.74 21.90
C ASN A 515 -9.28 -26.03 20.75
N TYR A 516 -9.70 -25.90 19.49
CA TYR A 516 -8.80 -26.00 18.35
C TYR A 516 -7.72 -24.90 18.38
N ILE A 517 -8.11 -23.65 18.62
CA ILE A 517 -7.15 -22.54 18.71
C ILE A 517 -6.11 -22.77 19.81
N ASN A 518 -6.58 -23.10 21.01
CA ASN A 518 -5.75 -23.28 22.21
C ASN A 518 -4.80 -24.47 22.09
N SER A 519 -5.19 -25.53 21.36
CA SER A 519 -4.33 -26.71 21.19
C SER A 519 -3.33 -26.57 20.05
N VAL A 520 -3.73 -25.94 18.94
CA VAL A 520 -2.93 -25.91 17.71
C VAL A 520 -1.99 -24.69 17.62
N PHE A 521 -2.43 -23.51 18.04
CA PHE A 521 -1.71 -22.26 17.74
C PHE A 521 -1.06 -21.60 18.97
N TYR A 522 -1.65 -21.77 20.15
CA TYR A 522 -1.18 -21.15 21.39
C TYR A 522 0.12 -21.76 21.96
N PRO A 523 0.31 -23.10 22.05
CA PRO A 523 1.40 -23.66 22.87
C PRO A 523 2.82 -23.49 22.31
N HIS A 524 2.96 -23.12 21.04
CA HIS A 524 4.26 -23.04 20.36
C HIS A 524 4.35 -21.71 19.60
N PRO A 525 4.71 -20.60 20.25
CA PRO A 525 4.74 -19.31 19.59
C PRO A 525 5.88 -19.22 18.56
N VAL A 526 5.76 -18.31 17.58
CA VAL A 526 6.83 -18.06 16.60
C VAL A 526 8.02 -17.38 17.27
N HIS A 527 9.25 -17.67 16.84
CA HIS A 527 10.46 -17.01 17.30
C HIS A 527 11.34 -16.59 16.11
N PRO A 528 11.76 -15.32 16.02
CA PRO A 528 11.34 -14.20 16.87
C PRO A 528 9.90 -13.75 16.59
N TYR A 529 9.25 -13.09 17.55
CA TYR A 529 7.84 -12.69 17.49
C TYR A 529 7.53 -11.67 16.39
N THR A 530 8.54 -10.97 15.90
CA THR A 530 8.48 -10.00 14.80
C THR A 530 8.58 -10.61 13.41
N LEU A 531 8.82 -11.93 13.31
CA LEU A 531 9.08 -12.59 12.04
C LEU A 531 7.82 -12.68 11.16
N LEU A 532 6.61 -12.63 11.73
CA LEU A 532 5.37 -12.88 10.99
C LEU A 532 4.26 -11.90 11.33
N ARG A 533 3.69 -11.26 10.31
CA ARG A 533 2.50 -10.40 10.42
C ARG A 533 1.28 -11.14 10.98
N GLY A 534 1.08 -12.39 10.55
CA GLY A 534 -0.03 -13.24 11.00
C GLY A 534 0.01 -13.48 12.52
N TYR A 535 1.22 -13.64 13.09
CA TYR A 535 1.38 -13.87 14.52
C TYR A 535 0.94 -12.66 15.35
N ASN A 536 1.34 -11.45 14.95
CA ASN A 536 0.89 -10.21 15.59
C ASN A 536 -0.65 -10.11 15.59
N SER A 537 -1.26 -10.35 14.43
CA SER A 537 -2.73 -10.30 14.29
C SER A 537 -3.42 -11.35 15.17
N PHE A 538 -2.88 -12.58 15.19
CA PHE A 538 -3.36 -13.65 16.06
C PHE A 538 -3.29 -13.26 17.54
N MET A 539 -2.14 -12.79 18.02
CA MET A 539 -1.98 -12.44 19.44
C MET A 539 -2.89 -11.28 19.88
N ARG A 540 -3.03 -10.24 19.03
CA ARG A 540 -3.96 -9.12 19.28
C ARG A 540 -5.39 -9.62 19.45
N ASP A 541 -5.86 -10.47 18.54
CA ASP A 541 -7.25 -10.92 18.53
C ASP A 541 -7.51 -12.01 19.59
N TYR A 542 -6.53 -12.86 19.86
CA TYR A 542 -6.60 -13.86 20.93
C TYR A 542 -6.71 -13.22 22.32
N ILE A 543 -5.83 -12.28 22.66
CA ILE A 543 -5.88 -11.56 23.94
C ILE A 543 -7.16 -10.72 24.03
N GLY A 544 -7.52 -10.05 22.94
CA GLY A 544 -8.74 -9.25 22.91
C GLY A 544 -10.02 -10.09 23.06
N TYR A 545 -10.04 -11.33 22.57
CA TYR A 545 -11.16 -12.25 22.84
C TYR A 545 -11.22 -12.61 24.34
N ILE A 546 -10.09 -12.92 24.97
CA ILE A 546 -10.06 -13.19 26.41
C ILE A 546 -10.58 -11.98 27.19
N ASP A 547 -10.15 -10.76 26.84
CA ASP A 547 -10.64 -9.52 27.45
C ASP A 547 -12.15 -9.34 27.26
N ASP A 548 -12.68 -9.56 26.04
CA ASP A 548 -14.12 -9.46 25.74
C ASP A 548 -14.96 -10.47 26.56
N THR A 549 -14.40 -11.64 26.88
CA THR A 549 -15.10 -12.74 27.56
C THR A 549 -14.88 -12.82 29.07
N THR A 550 -13.87 -12.12 29.59
CA THR A 550 -13.56 -12.13 31.03
C THR A 550 -14.50 -11.13 31.73
N PRO A 551 -15.30 -11.56 32.73
CA PRO A 551 -16.16 -10.64 33.45
C PRO A 551 -15.35 -9.49 34.06
N SER A 552 -15.70 -8.25 33.73
CA SER A 552 -14.99 -7.09 34.25
C SER A 552 -15.14 -7.01 35.77
N SER A 553 -14.07 -7.31 36.52
CA SER A 553 -14.07 -7.22 38.00
C SER A 553 -14.03 -5.77 38.50
N ASN A 554 -13.75 -4.81 37.61
CA ASN A 554 -13.44 -3.42 37.95
C ASN A 554 -14.53 -2.44 37.47
N SER A 555 -15.76 -2.64 37.93
CA SER A 555 -16.80 -1.60 37.89
C SER A 555 -16.32 -0.41 38.73
N LEU A 556 -15.94 0.69 38.09
CA LEU A 556 -15.62 1.92 38.81
C LEU A 556 -16.94 2.55 39.30
N THR A 557 -17.44 2.08 40.44
CA THR A 557 -18.68 2.61 41.02
C THR A 557 -18.40 3.96 41.68
N LEU A 558 -18.85 5.04 41.03
CA LEU A 558 -18.78 6.38 41.60
C LEU A 558 -19.94 6.57 42.58
N THR A 559 -19.68 6.37 43.87
CA THR A 559 -20.66 6.64 44.91
C THR A 559 -20.70 8.14 45.25
N PRO A 560 -21.85 8.66 45.72
CA PRO A 560 -21.96 10.02 46.25
C PRO A 560 -20.89 10.39 47.29
N GLN A 561 -20.51 9.46 48.18
CA GLN A 561 -19.44 9.68 49.16
C GLN A 561 -18.06 9.81 48.50
N ASN A 562 -17.78 8.98 47.48
CA ASN A 562 -16.55 9.09 46.70
C ASN A 562 -16.48 10.41 45.93
N MET A 563 -17.61 10.84 45.35
CA MET A 563 -17.73 12.11 44.63
C MET A 563 -17.48 13.30 45.56
N GLU A 564 -18.10 13.31 46.74
CA GLU A 564 -17.86 14.31 47.78
C GLU A 564 -16.38 14.40 48.11
N ARG A 565 -15.75 13.27 48.46
CA ARG A 565 -14.32 13.21 48.81
C ARG A 565 -13.43 13.75 47.69
N LEU A 566 -13.73 13.41 46.43
CA LEU A 566 -12.97 13.87 45.27
C LEU A 566 -13.07 15.38 45.09
N TYR A 567 -14.27 15.96 45.18
CA TYR A 567 -14.44 17.41 45.03
C TYR A 567 -13.77 18.22 46.15
N PHE A 568 -13.83 17.74 47.39
CA PHE A 568 -13.07 18.38 48.48
C PHE A 568 -11.56 18.24 48.29
N ALA A 569 -11.07 17.13 47.73
CA ALA A 569 -9.66 17.00 47.36
C ALA A 569 -9.29 17.97 46.24
N PHE A 570 -10.14 18.12 45.20
CA PHE A 570 -9.93 19.08 44.13
C PHE A 570 -9.91 20.53 44.64
N GLU A 571 -10.76 20.86 45.62
CA GLU A 571 -10.74 22.18 46.28
C GLU A 571 -9.45 22.40 47.07
N ALA A 572 -9.01 21.40 47.84
CA ALA A 572 -7.75 21.46 48.61
C ALA A 572 -6.51 21.57 47.71
N GLU A 573 -6.55 20.96 46.52
CA GLU A 573 -5.51 21.08 45.48
C GLU A 573 -5.60 22.40 44.69
N GLY A 574 -6.61 23.24 44.94
CA GLY A 574 -6.82 24.51 44.26
C GLY A 574 -7.34 24.38 42.82
N LYS A 575 -7.85 23.21 42.42
CA LYS A 575 -8.39 22.96 41.07
C LYS A 575 -9.79 23.53 40.86
N VAL A 576 -10.56 23.66 41.94
CA VAL A 576 -11.92 24.22 41.93
C VAL A 576 -12.14 25.04 43.19
N ARG A 577 -13.02 26.03 43.13
CA ARG A 577 -13.51 26.76 44.31
C ARG A 577 -14.98 26.44 44.47
N LEU A 578 -15.33 25.68 45.50
CA LEU A 578 -16.70 25.25 45.72
C LEU A 578 -17.49 26.33 46.46
N SER A 579 -18.71 26.60 46.02
CA SER A 579 -19.66 27.43 46.77
C SER A 579 -20.17 26.68 48.01
N GLU A 580 -20.68 27.40 49.00
CA GLU A 580 -21.31 26.72 50.16
C GLU A 580 -22.54 25.90 49.77
N GLU A 581 -23.25 26.32 48.73
CA GLU A 581 -24.37 25.58 48.14
C GLU A 581 -23.90 24.25 47.51
N GLU A 582 -22.81 24.27 46.74
CA GLU A 582 -22.21 23.07 46.15
C GLU A 582 -21.69 22.10 47.23
N LYS A 583 -21.04 22.62 48.27
CA LYS A 583 -20.57 21.80 49.42
C LYS A 583 -21.74 21.13 50.14
N ASN A 584 -22.82 21.88 50.35
CA ASN A 584 -24.03 21.35 50.99
C ASN A 584 -24.73 20.31 50.10
N ALA A 585 -24.74 20.51 48.78
CA ALA A 585 -25.30 19.54 47.85
C ALA A 585 -24.53 18.22 47.86
N LEU A 586 -23.20 18.26 47.76
CA LEU A 586 -22.34 17.07 47.85
C LEU A 586 -22.54 16.30 49.16
N ARG A 587 -22.55 16.99 50.30
CA ARG A 587 -22.82 16.39 51.62
C ARG A 587 -24.22 15.79 51.72
N SER A 588 -25.23 16.51 51.24
CA SER A 588 -26.63 16.05 51.29
C SER A 588 -26.82 14.78 50.49
N PHE A 589 -26.21 14.70 49.29
CA PHE A 589 -26.30 13.52 48.46
C PHE A 589 -25.54 12.33 49.03
N SER A 590 -24.34 12.58 49.58
CA SER A 590 -23.53 11.61 50.31
C SER A 590 -24.29 10.99 51.50
N LYS A 591 -24.92 11.83 52.33
CA LYS A 591 -25.73 11.39 53.47
C LYS A 591 -26.97 10.61 53.05
N TYR A 592 -27.68 11.07 52.01
CA TYR A 592 -28.84 10.34 51.49
C TYR A 592 -28.47 8.91 51.06
N GLN A 593 -27.34 8.76 50.37
CA GLN A 593 -26.85 7.45 49.97
C GLN A 593 -26.47 6.56 51.18
N GLU A 594 -25.84 7.13 52.20
CA GLU A 594 -25.49 6.40 53.43
C GLU A 594 -26.75 5.82 54.13
N GLU A 595 -27.85 6.58 54.17
CA GLU A 595 -29.12 6.11 54.74
C GLU A 595 -29.77 5.02 53.88
N ILE A 596 -29.70 5.12 52.55
CA ILE A 596 -30.13 4.04 51.65
C ILE A 596 -29.33 2.76 51.89
N GLU A 597 -28.00 2.88 52.04
CA GLU A 597 -27.12 1.74 52.34
C GLU A 597 -27.42 1.11 53.71
N LYS A 598 -27.71 1.92 54.74
CA LYS A 598 -28.16 1.42 56.06
C LYS A 598 -29.45 0.61 55.94
N LEU A 599 -30.43 1.11 55.19
CA LEU A 599 -31.70 0.40 54.95
C LEU A 599 -31.46 -0.93 54.21
N GLN A 600 -30.56 -0.95 53.22
CA GLN A 600 -30.19 -2.15 52.49
C GLN A 600 -29.48 -3.18 53.37
N ILE A 601 -28.53 -2.75 54.22
CA ILE A 601 -27.84 -3.60 55.20
C ILE A 601 -28.84 -4.18 56.21
N ALA A 602 -29.81 -3.38 56.64
CA ALA A 602 -30.91 -3.82 57.50
C ALA A 602 -31.92 -4.75 56.80
N LYS A 603 -31.70 -5.10 55.52
CA LYS A 603 -32.59 -5.92 54.68
C LYS A 603 -34.02 -5.36 54.60
N ALA A 604 -34.17 -4.04 54.63
CA ALA A 604 -35.46 -3.39 54.43
C ALA A 604 -36.05 -3.79 53.06
N ASP A 605 -37.37 -3.97 53.00
CA ASP A 605 -38.04 -4.34 51.76
C ASP A 605 -38.04 -3.20 50.73
N SER A 606 -38.31 -3.54 49.46
CA SER A 606 -38.34 -2.57 48.37
C SER A 606 -39.38 -1.46 48.57
N ALA A 607 -40.46 -1.71 49.33
CA ALA A 607 -41.49 -0.71 49.61
C ALA A 607 -40.98 0.36 50.59
N THR A 608 -40.22 -0.05 51.60
CA THR A 608 -39.61 0.82 52.62
C THR A 608 -38.56 1.73 51.99
N ILE A 609 -37.69 1.18 51.13
CA ILE A 609 -36.68 1.95 50.40
C ILE A 609 -37.38 2.96 49.47
N LYS A 610 -38.40 2.54 48.72
CA LYS A 610 -39.17 3.45 47.84
C LYS A 610 -39.89 4.55 48.60
N ALA A 611 -40.44 4.26 49.79
CA ALA A 611 -41.10 5.25 50.63
C ALA A 611 -40.11 6.32 51.09
N TYR A 612 -38.94 5.91 51.58
CA TYR A 612 -37.87 6.84 51.97
C TYR A 612 -37.35 7.67 50.77
N THR A 613 -37.12 7.03 49.62
CA THR A 613 -36.72 7.76 48.39
C THR A 613 -37.77 8.79 47.98
N LYS A 614 -39.06 8.46 48.06
CA LYS A 614 -40.15 9.38 47.72
C LYS A 614 -40.25 10.54 48.72
N GLU A 615 -40.02 10.28 50.00
CA GLU A 615 -39.99 11.32 51.04
C GLU A 615 -38.84 12.31 50.83
N GLN A 616 -37.66 11.79 50.47
CA GLN A 616 -36.45 12.59 50.25
C GLN A 616 -36.36 13.20 48.84
N GLU A 617 -37.27 12.85 47.92
CA GLU A 617 -37.22 13.27 46.50
C GLU A 617 -37.18 14.80 46.35
N THR A 618 -38.02 15.50 47.11
CA THR A 618 -38.10 16.97 47.08
C THR A 618 -36.86 17.66 47.65
N VAL A 619 -36.10 16.96 48.49
CA VAL A 619 -34.87 17.47 49.11
C VAL A 619 -33.66 17.18 48.22
N ILE A 620 -33.57 15.98 47.67
CA ILE A 620 -32.38 15.49 46.96
C ILE A 620 -32.34 15.89 45.50
N LYS A 621 -33.49 15.97 44.81
CA LYS A 621 -33.52 16.32 43.39
C LYS A 621 -32.86 17.68 43.09
N PRO A 622 -33.13 18.76 43.84
CA PRO A 622 -32.40 20.03 43.63
C PRO A 622 -30.90 19.92 43.89
N GLN A 623 -30.47 19.10 44.87
CA GLN A 623 -29.05 18.91 45.16
C GLN A 623 -28.34 18.17 44.02
N ILE A 624 -28.99 17.18 43.41
CA ILE A 624 -28.47 16.50 42.23
C ILE A 624 -28.33 17.48 41.07
N GLU A 625 -29.29 18.38 40.84
CA GLU A 625 -29.20 19.40 39.79
C GLU A 625 -28.01 20.34 40.01
N ILE A 626 -27.75 20.77 41.25
CA ILE A 626 -26.55 21.57 41.61
C ILE A 626 -25.26 20.79 41.32
N ILE A 627 -25.22 19.49 41.67
CA ILE A 627 -24.06 18.63 41.40
C ILE A 627 -23.85 18.41 39.90
N GLU A 628 -24.92 18.21 39.13
CA GLU A 628 -24.85 18.09 37.66
C GLU A 628 -24.29 19.38 37.05
N GLN A 629 -24.72 20.55 37.53
CA GLN A 629 -24.19 21.84 37.10
C GLN A 629 -22.71 22.02 37.47
N LEU A 630 -22.31 21.61 38.68
CA LEU A 630 -20.91 21.61 39.11
C LEU A 630 -20.05 20.75 38.17
N ILE A 631 -20.45 19.50 37.92
CA ILE A 631 -19.75 18.57 37.02
C ILE A 631 -19.66 19.15 35.60
N ALA A 632 -20.75 19.75 35.09
CA ALA A 632 -20.76 20.37 33.77
C ALA A 632 -19.86 21.61 33.68
N ARG A 633 -19.72 22.36 34.78
CA ARG A 633 -18.91 23.58 34.84
C ARG A 633 -17.41 23.29 34.79
N ASP A 634 -16.94 22.34 35.60
CA ASP A 634 -15.49 22.11 35.75
C ASP A 634 -14.95 20.88 35.01
N GLY A 635 -15.79 19.87 34.77
CA GLY A 635 -15.41 18.63 34.08
C GLY A 635 -14.36 17.77 34.82
N LEU A 636 -13.96 18.12 36.04
CA LEU A 636 -12.88 17.49 36.79
C LEU A 636 -13.22 16.04 37.16
N LEU A 637 -14.47 15.81 37.58
CA LEU A 637 -14.93 14.47 37.90
C LEU A 637 -14.91 13.57 36.67
N ASN A 638 -15.40 14.06 35.53
CA ASN A 638 -15.37 13.32 34.27
C ASN A 638 -13.93 13.00 33.85
N GLU A 639 -13.01 13.96 33.94
CA GLU A 639 -11.60 13.74 33.64
C GLU A 639 -10.97 12.68 34.57
N TYR A 640 -11.25 12.74 35.87
CA TYR A 640 -10.77 11.74 36.83
C TYR A 640 -11.33 10.35 36.49
N MET A 641 -12.63 10.24 36.25
CA MET A 641 -13.31 8.99 35.93
C MET A 641 -12.73 8.37 34.65
N THR A 642 -12.59 9.16 33.58
CA THR A 642 -11.98 8.69 32.33
C THR A 642 -10.51 8.26 32.56
N GLY A 643 -9.75 9.01 33.37
CA GLY A 643 -8.39 8.62 33.75
C GLY A 643 -8.32 7.27 34.47
N GLN A 644 -9.22 7.04 35.43
CA GLN A 644 -9.32 5.75 36.13
C GLN A 644 -9.78 4.62 35.21
N MET A 645 -10.66 4.87 34.24
CA MET A 645 -11.03 3.87 33.24
C MET A 645 -9.81 3.39 32.46
N TYR A 646 -8.90 4.28 32.05
CA TYR A 646 -7.68 3.88 31.35
C TYR A 646 -6.69 3.13 32.25
N VAL A 647 -6.55 3.55 33.52
CA VAL A 647 -5.75 2.81 34.51
C VAL A 647 -6.29 1.40 34.70
N ASN A 648 -7.61 1.25 34.83
CA ASN A 648 -8.28 -0.03 34.96
C ASN A 648 -8.12 -0.89 33.70
N ALA A 649 -8.25 -0.30 32.51
CA ALA A 649 -8.02 -0.99 31.24
C ALA A 649 -6.59 -1.56 31.17
N ILE A 650 -5.58 -0.76 31.54
CA ILE A 650 -4.18 -1.24 31.62
C ILE A 650 -4.08 -2.38 32.62
N ASN A 651 -4.61 -2.22 33.83
CA ASN A 651 -4.51 -3.26 34.86
C ASN A 651 -5.21 -4.57 34.47
N ASN A 652 -6.37 -4.50 33.81
CA ASN A 652 -7.08 -5.67 33.29
C ASN A 652 -6.24 -6.37 32.22
N SER A 653 -5.72 -5.60 31.25
CA SER A 653 -4.82 -6.13 30.22
C SER A 653 -3.57 -6.76 30.83
N MET A 654 -2.97 -6.14 31.86
CA MET A 654 -1.83 -6.71 32.58
C MET A 654 -2.20 -8.04 33.25
N ALA A 655 -3.35 -8.12 33.91
CA ALA A 655 -3.80 -9.35 34.55
C ALA A 655 -4.01 -10.49 33.55
N ILE A 656 -4.60 -10.20 32.38
CA ILE A 656 -4.73 -11.17 31.29
C ILE A 656 -3.36 -11.63 30.81
N ILE A 657 -2.46 -10.70 30.48
CA ILE A 657 -1.10 -11.00 30.01
C ILE A 657 -0.33 -11.85 31.04
N ASP A 658 -0.43 -11.52 32.32
CA ASP A 658 0.25 -12.24 33.39
C ASP A 658 -0.38 -13.62 33.70
N SER A 659 -1.65 -13.83 33.34
CA SER A 659 -2.33 -15.13 33.47
C SER A 659 -1.94 -16.14 32.37
N LEU A 660 -1.46 -15.63 31.24
CA LEU A 660 -1.14 -16.42 30.06
C LEU A 660 0.28 -17.02 30.15
N GLN A 661 0.41 -18.30 29.78
CA GLN A 661 1.71 -18.96 29.70
C GLN A 661 2.49 -18.42 28.50
N MET A 662 3.45 -17.54 28.76
CA MET A 662 4.39 -17.00 27.77
C MET A 662 5.74 -16.68 28.40
N ASP A 663 6.78 -16.58 27.56
CA ASP A 663 8.10 -16.18 28.01
C ASP A 663 8.19 -14.68 28.36
N LYS A 664 9.37 -14.28 28.84
CA LYS A 664 9.62 -12.91 29.28
C LYS A 664 9.48 -11.90 28.14
N ASP A 665 9.99 -12.21 26.95
CA ASP A 665 10.10 -11.26 25.86
C ASP A 665 8.72 -10.96 25.25
N LEU A 666 7.90 -12.00 25.03
CA LEU A 666 6.52 -11.81 24.56
C LEU A 666 5.72 -10.99 25.57
N ARG A 667 5.91 -11.29 26.86
CA ARG A 667 5.24 -10.56 27.94
C ARG A 667 5.60 -9.09 27.91
N GLU A 668 6.89 -8.75 27.83
CA GLU A 668 7.32 -7.35 27.79
C GLU A 668 6.83 -6.63 26.51
N ILE A 669 6.80 -7.30 25.35
CA ILE A 669 6.25 -6.73 24.09
C ILE A 669 4.76 -6.39 24.26
N LEU A 670 3.96 -7.33 24.78
CA LEU A 670 2.52 -7.14 24.96
C LEU A 670 2.22 -6.07 26.02
N LYS A 671 3.00 -6.03 27.11
CA LYS A 671 2.89 -4.95 28.09
C LYS A 671 3.20 -3.60 27.47
N THR A 672 4.29 -3.50 26.70
CA THR A 672 4.67 -2.28 25.97
C THR A 672 3.56 -1.81 25.03
N LYS A 673 2.96 -2.73 24.27
CA LYS A 673 1.81 -2.47 23.41
C LYS A 673 0.65 -1.84 24.19
N CYS A 674 0.26 -2.42 25.32
CA CYS A 674 -0.85 -1.91 26.14
C CYS A 674 -0.65 -0.45 26.59
N TYR A 675 0.52 -0.11 27.13
CA TYR A 675 0.83 1.27 27.53
C TYR A 675 0.90 2.22 26.31
N TYR A 676 1.49 1.76 25.21
CA TYR A 676 1.57 2.54 23.97
C TYR A 676 0.18 2.84 23.38
N GLU A 677 -0.72 1.86 23.38
CA GLU A 677 -2.08 2.02 22.86
C GLU A 677 -2.90 3.04 23.66
N VAL A 678 -2.79 3.06 24.99
CA VAL A 678 -3.46 4.08 25.82
C VAL A 678 -2.92 5.48 25.50
N LEU A 679 -1.60 5.62 25.36
CA LEU A 679 -1.00 6.88 24.93
C LEU A 679 -1.55 7.31 23.55
N GLN A 680 -1.51 6.43 22.55
CA GLN A 680 -2.03 6.70 21.20
C GLN A 680 -3.53 7.00 21.18
N TYR A 681 -4.29 6.36 22.07
CA TYR A 681 -5.73 6.55 22.11
C TYR A 681 -6.07 7.92 22.71
N THR A 682 -5.45 8.25 23.84
CA THR A 682 -5.79 9.42 24.65
C THR A 682 -5.12 10.71 24.20
N HIS A 683 -3.95 10.63 23.54
CA HIS A 683 -3.09 11.78 23.25
C HIS A 683 -2.76 12.60 24.50
N LYS A 684 -2.71 11.95 25.66
CA LYS A 684 -2.32 12.52 26.96
C LYS A 684 -1.10 11.79 27.48
N GLU A 685 -0.27 12.49 28.22
CA GLU A 685 0.78 11.88 29.01
C GLU A 685 0.16 11.02 30.13
N LEU A 686 0.76 9.86 30.39
CA LEU A 686 0.38 8.98 31.49
C LEU A 686 0.88 9.54 32.83
N PRO A 687 0.18 9.27 33.95
CA PRO A 687 0.66 9.58 35.29
C PRO A 687 2.04 8.96 35.58
N ASP A 688 2.87 9.66 36.35
CA ASP A 688 4.21 9.21 36.74
C ASP A 688 4.22 7.86 37.46
N SER A 689 3.16 7.56 38.21
CA SER A 689 2.97 6.26 38.87
C SER A 689 2.87 5.11 37.87
N LEU A 690 2.12 5.31 36.77
CA LEU A 690 2.00 4.33 35.69
C LEU A 690 3.30 4.20 34.90
N ILE A 691 3.98 5.32 34.59
CA ILE A 691 5.29 5.28 33.92
C ILE A 691 6.34 4.56 34.79
N SER A 692 6.31 4.79 36.10
CA SER A 692 7.20 4.11 37.05
C SER A 692 6.90 2.62 37.15
N LYS A 693 5.62 2.23 37.11
CA LYS A 693 5.19 0.82 37.03
C LYS A 693 5.67 0.18 35.73
N PHE A 694 5.43 0.81 34.59
CA PHE A 694 5.87 0.36 33.28
C PHE A 694 7.38 0.10 33.24
N LYS A 695 8.21 1.05 33.69
CA LYS A 695 9.68 0.90 33.72
C LYS A 695 10.18 -0.26 34.58
N LYS A 696 9.40 -0.68 35.59
CA LYS A 696 9.71 -1.85 36.42
C LYS A 696 9.29 -3.16 35.76
N GLU A 697 8.18 -3.16 35.03
CA GLU A 697 7.60 -4.34 34.38
C GLU A 697 8.23 -4.67 33.03
N VAL A 698 8.74 -3.66 32.32
CA VAL A 698 9.43 -3.80 31.02
C VAL A 698 10.87 -3.36 31.20
N THR A 699 11.80 -4.31 31.07
CA THR A 699 13.23 -4.09 31.32
C THR A 699 14.03 -3.84 30.03
N ASN A 700 13.49 -4.24 28.88
CA ASN A 700 14.13 -4.02 27.59
C ASN A 700 14.15 -2.52 27.19
N PRO A 701 15.32 -1.89 26.95
CA PRO A 701 15.40 -0.47 26.61
C PRO A 701 14.73 -0.08 25.29
N SER A 702 14.75 -0.97 24.29
CA SER A 702 14.10 -0.72 22.99
C SER A 702 12.60 -0.71 23.14
N LEU A 703 12.04 -1.66 23.90
CA LEU A 703 10.61 -1.68 24.24
C LEU A 703 10.21 -0.46 25.09
N GLN A 704 11.00 -0.10 26.11
CA GLN A 704 10.76 1.11 26.89
C GLN A 704 10.70 2.38 26.01
N SER A 705 11.56 2.45 24.99
CA SER A 705 11.64 3.62 24.12
C SER A 705 10.32 3.93 23.41
N TYR A 706 9.53 2.92 23.00
CA TYR A 706 8.22 3.13 22.37
C TYR A 706 7.29 3.97 23.26
N VAL A 707 7.17 3.60 24.54
CA VAL A 707 6.29 4.27 25.50
C VAL A 707 6.89 5.60 25.94
N LEU A 708 8.20 5.66 26.22
CA LEU A 708 8.83 6.87 26.75
C LEU A 708 8.95 7.99 25.71
N VAL A 709 9.23 7.68 24.45
CA VAL A 709 9.22 8.67 23.36
C VAL A 709 7.82 9.22 23.18
N GLN A 710 6.81 8.36 23.24
CA GLN A 710 5.42 8.77 23.09
C GLN A 710 4.92 9.58 24.29
N GLN A 711 5.31 9.20 25.50
CA GLN A 711 5.08 9.96 26.73
C GLN A 711 5.68 11.37 26.61
N GLN A 712 6.94 11.49 26.19
CA GLN A 712 7.61 12.78 26.00
C GLN A 712 6.94 13.61 24.90
N LYS A 713 6.48 12.97 23.82
CA LYS A 713 5.71 13.66 22.77
C LYS A 713 4.44 14.27 23.36
N TYR A 714 3.64 13.51 24.10
CA TYR A 714 2.38 14.03 24.64
C TYR A 714 2.58 15.01 25.79
N ASP A 715 3.63 14.85 26.59
CA ASP A 715 4.03 15.87 27.57
C ASP A 715 4.33 17.21 26.88
N LYS A 716 5.12 17.20 25.79
CA LYS A 716 5.37 18.42 24.98
C LYS A 716 4.11 19.00 24.37
N VAL A 717 3.21 18.16 23.84
CA VAL A 717 1.93 18.60 23.27
C VAL A 717 1.04 19.22 24.35
N SER A 718 0.96 18.63 25.54
CA SER A 718 0.20 19.15 26.68
C SER A 718 0.66 20.56 27.06
N HIS A 719 1.97 20.81 27.04
CA HIS A 719 2.56 22.12 27.36
C HIS A 719 2.66 23.09 26.18
N LYS A 720 2.38 22.65 24.95
CA LYS A 720 2.40 23.53 23.76
C LYS A 720 1.27 24.56 23.85
N THR A 721 1.57 25.82 23.54
CA THR A 721 0.58 26.89 23.43
C THR A 721 -0.33 26.65 22.22
N ILE A 722 -1.63 26.93 22.37
CA ILE A 722 -2.55 26.89 21.25
C ILE A 722 -2.39 28.16 20.43
N GLU A 723 -1.99 28.01 19.17
CA GLU A 723 -2.03 29.10 18.19
C GLU A 723 -3.49 29.44 17.89
N HIS A 724 -3.85 30.71 17.73
CA HIS A 724 -5.24 31.15 17.52
C HIS A 724 -6.24 30.60 18.57
N PRO A 725 -6.02 30.84 19.89
CA PRO A 725 -6.89 30.33 20.94
C PRO A 725 -8.34 30.81 20.82
N GLU A 726 -8.58 31.93 20.13
CA GLU A 726 -9.91 32.44 19.78
C GLU A 726 -10.74 31.48 18.91
N SER A 727 -10.09 30.48 18.28
CA SER A 727 -10.77 29.43 17.52
C SER A 727 -11.51 28.43 18.41
N LEU A 728 -11.17 28.37 19.71
CA LEU A 728 -11.84 27.51 20.69
C LEU A 728 -13.01 28.28 21.30
N MET A 729 -14.22 27.88 20.95
CA MET A 729 -15.41 28.62 21.33
C MET A 729 -15.87 28.25 22.75
N PRO A 730 -16.22 29.23 23.59
CA PRO A 730 -16.80 28.95 24.90
C PRO A 730 -18.24 28.43 24.73
N ASN A 731 -18.66 27.58 25.67
CA ASN A 731 -20.05 27.06 25.68
C ASN A 731 -21.04 28.01 26.36
N ALA A 732 -20.58 29.02 27.11
CA ALA A 732 -21.45 29.95 27.84
C ALA A 732 -22.53 30.64 26.96
N PRO A 733 -22.27 31.04 25.70
CA PRO A 733 -23.30 31.62 24.83
C PRO A 733 -24.40 30.63 24.40
N LEU A 734 -24.20 29.33 24.64
CA LEU A 734 -25.13 28.24 24.31
C LEU A 734 -25.84 27.69 25.55
N GLU A 735 -25.58 28.26 26.73
CA GLU A 735 -26.13 27.79 27.99
C GLU A 735 -27.68 27.82 27.97
N GLY A 736 -28.31 26.78 28.50
CA GLY A 736 -29.77 26.64 28.55
C GLY A 736 -30.44 26.19 27.24
N ILE A 737 -29.73 26.16 26.09
CA ILE A 737 -30.29 25.66 24.83
C ILE A 737 -30.24 24.14 24.82
N THR A 738 -31.40 23.48 24.79
CA THR A 738 -31.50 22.01 24.77
C THR A 738 -31.91 21.43 23.42
N ASP A 739 -32.45 22.27 22.53
CA ASP A 739 -32.88 21.86 21.20
C ASP A 739 -31.71 21.87 20.19
N GLY A 740 -31.59 20.77 19.44
CA GLY A 740 -30.47 20.57 18.52
C GLY A 740 -30.48 21.51 17.30
N GLU A 741 -31.66 21.89 16.81
CA GLU A 741 -31.77 22.85 15.71
C GLU A 741 -31.36 24.24 16.18
N GLN A 742 -31.89 24.68 17.32
CA GLN A 742 -31.54 25.98 17.90
C GLN A 742 -30.04 26.09 18.20
N LEU A 743 -29.43 25.03 18.75
CA LEU A 743 -27.97 24.95 18.95
C LEU A 743 -27.22 25.12 17.64
N PHE A 744 -27.58 24.34 16.60
CA PHE A 744 -26.93 24.42 15.30
C PHE A 744 -27.04 25.83 14.70
N ARG A 745 -28.24 26.42 14.69
CA ARG A 745 -28.48 27.77 14.19
C ARG A 745 -27.65 28.81 14.92
N LYS A 746 -27.57 28.70 16.26
CA LYS A 746 -26.79 29.64 17.08
C LYS A 746 -25.29 29.53 16.82
N ILE A 747 -24.76 28.33 16.61
CA ILE A 747 -23.35 28.08 16.31
C ILE A 747 -22.94 28.67 14.96
N ILE A 748 -23.79 28.58 13.93
CA ILE A 748 -23.45 29.03 12.57
C ILE A 748 -23.79 30.50 12.31
N GLU A 749 -24.69 31.10 13.11
CA GLU A 749 -25.15 32.50 12.98
C GLU A 749 -24.01 33.51 12.76
N PRO A 750 -22.87 33.47 13.49
CA PRO A 750 -21.76 34.41 13.30
C PRO A 750 -21.06 34.33 11.93
N TYR A 751 -21.30 33.26 11.17
CA TYR A 751 -20.60 32.94 9.93
C TYR A 751 -21.48 33.12 8.68
N LYS A 752 -22.64 33.76 8.82
CA LYS A 752 -23.48 34.12 7.68
C LYS A 752 -22.69 34.90 6.63
N GLY A 753 -22.87 34.54 5.36
CA GLY A 753 -22.09 35.05 4.22
C GLY A 753 -20.85 34.21 3.88
N LYS A 754 -20.52 33.20 4.68
CA LYS A 754 -19.38 32.28 4.45
C LYS A 754 -19.86 30.85 4.23
N VAL A 755 -19.11 30.08 3.46
CA VAL A 755 -19.35 28.63 3.31
C VAL A 755 -18.75 27.92 4.52
N ILE A 756 -19.48 26.99 5.15
CA ILE A 756 -18.99 26.26 6.33
C ILE A 756 -18.76 24.80 5.95
N TYR A 757 -17.55 24.32 6.16
CA TYR A 757 -17.20 22.90 6.14
C TYR A 757 -17.18 22.37 7.58
N LEU A 758 -18.20 21.58 7.91
CA LEU A 758 -18.44 21.03 9.23
C LEU A 758 -17.80 19.63 9.34
N ASP A 759 -17.00 19.42 10.39
CA ASP A 759 -16.39 18.15 10.79
C ASP A 759 -16.86 17.76 12.19
N ILE A 760 -17.57 16.64 12.28
CA ILE A 760 -18.01 16.05 13.54
C ILE A 760 -17.11 14.86 13.85
N TRP A 761 -16.38 14.95 14.95
CA TRP A 761 -15.28 14.06 15.32
C TRP A 761 -15.25 13.77 16.82
N GLY A 762 -14.38 12.88 17.29
CA GLY A 762 -14.17 12.64 18.72
C GLY A 762 -12.74 12.19 19.01
N THR A 763 -12.23 12.45 20.22
CA THR A 763 -10.85 12.06 20.60
C THR A 763 -10.65 10.55 20.59
N TRP A 764 -11.73 9.81 20.85
CA TRP A 764 -11.82 8.35 20.85
C TRP A 764 -11.91 7.73 19.45
N CYS A 765 -12.12 8.54 18.40
CA CYS A 765 -12.33 8.07 17.03
C CYS A 765 -11.00 7.98 16.26
N GLY A 766 -10.45 6.77 16.10
CA GLY A 766 -9.24 6.53 15.29
C GLY A 766 -9.30 7.10 13.87
N PRO A 767 -10.33 6.75 13.06
CA PRO A 767 -10.47 7.29 11.70
C PRO A 767 -10.55 8.81 11.61
N CYS A 768 -11.09 9.48 12.64
CA CYS A 768 -11.13 10.94 12.70
C CYS A 768 -9.72 11.52 12.76
N LYS A 769 -8.88 10.99 13.66
CA LYS A 769 -7.48 11.40 13.84
C LYS A 769 -6.64 11.13 12.59
N ASP A 770 -6.90 10.02 11.89
CA ASP A 770 -6.25 9.72 10.60
C ASP A 770 -6.61 10.73 9.50
N MET A 771 -7.80 11.35 9.53
CA MET A 771 -8.16 12.40 8.57
C MET A 771 -7.55 13.76 8.93
N MET A 772 -7.29 14.03 10.22
CA MET A 772 -6.80 15.33 10.70
C MET A 772 -5.42 15.70 10.16
N GLN A 773 -4.58 14.72 9.82
CA GLN A 773 -3.29 14.98 9.17
C GLN A 773 -3.41 15.75 7.84
N TYR A 774 -4.57 15.68 7.17
CA TYR A 774 -4.83 16.36 5.90
C TYR A 774 -5.44 17.77 6.09
N ALA A 775 -5.87 18.12 7.31
CA ALA A 775 -6.58 19.36 7.57
C ALA A 775 -5.75 20.61 7.21
N GLY A 776 -4.43 20.59 7.49
CA GLY A 776 -3.53 21.70 7.14
C GLY A 776 -3.48 21.97 5.64
N ASN A 777 -3.32 20.93 4.82
CA ASN A 777 -3.28 21.06 3.36
C ASN A 777 -4.59 21.60 2.81
N ILE A 778 -5.72 21.06 3.26
CA ILE A 778 -7.05 21.54 2.83
C ILE A 778 -7.25 23.01 3.20
N LYS A 779 -6.91 23.42 4.42
CA LYS A 779 -7.02 24.83 4.84
C LYS A 779 -6.17 25.76 3.97
N ASN A 780 -4.96 25.33 3.60
CA ASN A 780 -4.08 26.10 2.71
C ASN A 780 -4.68 26.29 1.31
N LEU A 781 -5.37 25.28 0.77
CA LEU A 781 -6.04 25.38 -0.54
C LEU A 781 -7.18 26.41 -0.55
N PHE A 782 -7.78 26.70 0.60
CA PHE A 782 -8.84 27.70 0.77
C PHE A 782 -8.37 28.98 1.46
N ALA A 783 -7.05 29.18 1.59
CA ALA A 783 -6.50 30.39 2.20
C ALA A 783 -6.97 31.66 1.44
N GLY A 784 -7.48 32.63 2.18
CA GLY A 784 -8.02 33.88 1.61
C GLY A 784 -9.42 33.75 0.98
N LYS A 785 -10.10 32.61 1.15
CA LYS A 785 -11.51 32.43 0.76
C LYS A 785 -12.44 32.58 1.97
N GLU A 786 -13.70 32.93 1.70
CA GLU A 786 -14.75 33.03 2.72
C GLU A 786 -15.29 31.65 3.12
N VAL A 787 -14.40 30.81 3.67
CA VAL A 787 -14.69 29.45 4.15
C VAL A 787 -14.38 29.36 5.65
N VAL A 788 -15.28 28.71 6.40
CA VAL A 788 -15.11 28.40 7.82
C VAL A 788 -15.02 26.89 8.01
N PHE A 789 -14.03 26.44 8.77
CA PHE A 789 -13.84 25.06 9.20
C PHE A 789 -14.41 24.91 10.61
N LEU A 790 -15.62 24.35 10.71
CA LEU A 790 -16.31 24.15 11.98
C LEU A 790 -16.11 22.73 12.47
N TYR A 791 -15.63 22.57 13.70
CA TYR A 791 -15.37 21.29 14.34
C TYR A 791 -16.27 21.12 15.56
N LEU A 792 -17.05 20.04 15.59
CA LEU A 792 -17.83 19.63 16.75
C LEU A 792 -17.24 18.34 17.32
N CYS A 793 -16.66 18.43 18.52
CA CYS A 793 -16.03 17.29 19.18
C CYS A 793 -17.03 16.56 20.09
N ASN A 794 -17.17 15.26 19.88
CA ASN A 794 -18.09 14.39 20.58
C ASN A 794 -17.43 13.75 21.82
N HIS A 795 -18.10 13.83 22.97
CA HIS A 795 -17.80 13.11 24.22
C HIS A 795 -16.30 13.03 24.54
N SER A 796 -15.64 14.19 24.56
CA SER A 796 -14.19 14.28 24.62
C SER A 796 -13.74 15.11 25.82
N THR A 797 -12.79 14.59 26.60
CA THR A 797 -12.20 15.36 27.70
C THR A 797 -11.48 16.61 27.15
N ASP A 798 -11.61 17.74 27.85
CA ASP A 798 -11.04 19.02 27.41
C ASP A 798 -9.53 18.94 27.10
N LYS A 799 -8.76 18.26 27.96
CA LYS A 799 -7.32 18.07 27.75
C LYS A 799 -6.99 17.25 26.49
N SER A 800 -7.70 16.15 26.23
CA SER A 800 -7.45 15.32 25.03
C SER A 800 -7.83 16.08 23.76
N TRP A 801 -8.99 16.75 23.79
CA TRP A 801 -9.46 17.60 22.71
C TRP A 801 -8.45 18.68 22.33
N LYS A 802 -7.96 19.44 23.32
CA LYS A 802 -6.93 20.47 23.12
C LYS A 802 -5.61 19.89 22.64
N ASN A 803 -5.18 18.74 23.16
CA ASN A 803 -3.93 18.11 22.73
C ASN A 803 -3.97 17.68 21.27
N ILE A 804 -5.07 17.07 20.82
CA ILE A 804 -5.23 16.69 19.41
C ILE A 804 -5.24 17.94 18.52
N ILE A 805 -5.95 19.00 18.93
CA ILE A 805 -5.93 20.29 18.20
C ILE A 805 -4.50 20.83 18.05
N LYS A 806 -3.69 20.81 19.12
CA LYS A 806 -2.29 21.27 19.12
C LYS A 806 -1.37 20.41 18.28
N GLU A 807 -1.58 19.09 18.30
CA GLU A 807 -0.77 18.12 17.58
C GLU A 807 -0.96 18.24 16.07
N TYR A 808 -2.21 18.32 15.61
CA TYR A 808 -2.54 18.37 14.19
C TYR A 808 -2.65 19.81 13.64
N GLY A 809 -2.42 20.84 14.46
CA GLY A 809 -2.48 22.24 14.02
C GLY A 809 -3.87 22.63 13.51
N LEU A 810 -4.91 22.31 14.27
CA LEU A 810 -6.29 22.47 13.80
C LEU A 810 -6.87 23.88 14.01
N THR A 811 -6.13 24.79 14.64
CA THR A 811 -6.56 26.18 14.83
C THR A 811 -6.10 27.08 13.69
N SER A 812 -6.89 28.09 13.37
CA SER A 812 -6.59 29.13 12.38
C SER A 812 -7.64 30.23 12.48
N LYS A 813 -7.42 31.38 11.83
CA LYS A 813 -8.43 32.46 11.74
C LYS A 813 -9.77 32.04 11.12
N SER A 814 -9.78 30.94 10.37
CA SER A 814 -10.98 30.39 9.72
C SER A 814 -11.45 29.08 10.37
N SER A 815 -10.94 28.71 11.54
CA SER A 815 -11.33 27.49 12.25
C SER A 815 -12.12 27.82 13.52
N VAL A 816 -13.09 26.97 13.82
CA VAL A 816 -14.02 27.13 14.93
C VAL A 816 -14.21 25.78 15.58
N HIS A 817 -13.97 25.66 16.88
CA HIS A 817 -14.00 24.40 17.61
C HIS A 817 -14.94 24.48 18.78
N TYR A 818 -15.87 23.53 18.88
CA TYR A 818 -16.71 23.33 20.07
C TYR A 818 -16.47 21.94 20.65
N ASN A 819 -16.48 21.87 21.97
CA ASN A 819 -16.60 20.65 22.76
C ASN A 819 -17.82 20.83 23.66
N LEU A 820 -18.98 20.42 23.16
CA LEU A 820 -20.27 20.70 23.81
C LEU A 820 -20.50 19.73 24.97
N PRO A 821 -21.28 20.14 26.00
CA PRO A 821 -21.79 19.22 27.00
C PRO A 821 -22.58 18.07 26.37
N ASP A 822 -22.51 16.88 26.97
CA ASP A 822 -23.04 15.63 26.41
C ASP A 822 -24.50 15.70 25.94
N LYS A 823 -25.38 16.35 26.73
CA LYS A 823 -26.81 16.52 26.38
C LYS A 823 -26.98 17.39 25.13
N GLN A 824 -26.21 18.49 25.02
CA GLN A 824 -26.24 19.38 23.86
C GLN A 824 -25.62 18.74 22.62
N GLN A 825 -24.51 18.03 22.80
CA GLN A 825 -23.86 17.26 21.74
C GLN A 825 -24.81 16.19 21.16
N SER A 826 -25.49 15.44 22.03
CA SER A 826 -26.49 14.44 21.61
C SER A 826 -27.66 15.07 20.85
N ALA A 827 -28.14 16.24 21.30
CA ALA A 827 -29.24 16.94 20.65
C ALA A 827 -28.87 17.43 19.24
N ILE A 828 -27.69 18.05 19.07
CA ILE A 828 -27.24 18.55 17.77
C ILE A 828 -26.93 17.39 16.80
N GLU A 829 -26.29 16.31 17.26
CA GLU A 829 -26.02 15.12 16.44
C GLU A 829 -27.30 14.46 15.94
N LYS A 830 -28.33 14.38 16.79
CA LYS A 830 -29.65 13.88 16.41
C LYS A 830 -30.31 14.75 15.33
N TYR A 831 -30.25 16.08 15.47
CA TYR A 831 -30.76 17.02 14.46
C TYR A 831 -30.01 16.90 13.12
N LEU A 832 -28.69 16.76 13.19
CA LEU A 832 -27.82 16.63 12.01
C LEU A 832 -27.90 15.22 11.37
N GLY A 833 -28.43 14.22 12.08
CA GLY A 833 -28.53 12.85 11.58
C GLY A 833 -27.18 12.13 11.54
N VAL A 834 -26.36 12.32 12.58
CA VAL A 834 -25.04 11.70 12.70
C VAL A 834 -25.19 10.26 13.18
N HIS A 835 -24.62 9.32 12.43
CA HIS A 835 -24.65 7.88 12.75
C HIS A 835 -23.27 7.23 12.75
N SER A 836 -22.22 7.97 12.35
CA SER A 836 -20.85 7.49 12.31
C SER A 836 -19.87 8.67 12.38
N PHE A 837 -18.62 8.38 12.73
CA PHE A 837 -17.56 9.38 12.85
C PHE A 837 -16.35 8.97 11.99
N PRO A 838 -15.67 9.91 11.31
CA PRO A 838 -16.04 11.32 11.18
C PRO A 838 -17.25 11.52 10.24
N THR A 839 -18.05 12.54 10.51
CA THR A 839 -19.13 13.01 9.61
C THR A 839 -18.81 14.41 9.11
N TYR A 840 -18.82 14.60 7.79
CA TYR A 840 -18.56 15.88 7.16
C TYR A 840 -19.81 16.44 6.46
N MET A 841 -20.07 17.74 6.65
CA MET A 841 -21.18 18.44 6.00
C MET A 841 -20.74 19.76 5.40
N LEU A 842 -21.48 20.24 4.40
CA LEU A 842 -21.29 21.54 3.76
C LEU A 842 -22.53 22.40 3.96
N ILE A 843 -22.32 23.63 4.42
CA ILE A 843 -23.35 24.64 4.66
C ILE A 843 -23.05 25.84 3.76
N ASP A 844 -24.08 26.36 3.09
CA ASP A 844 -23.99 27.54 2.23
C ASP A 844 -23.88 28.86 3.02
N LYS A 845 -23.76 29.97 2.29
CA LYS A 845 -23.60 31.33 2.84
C LYS A 845 -24.85 31.80 3.60
N GLU A 846 -26.01 31.23 3.31
CA GLU A 846 -27.29 31.52 3.95
C GLU A 846 -27.49 30.72 5.24
N GLY A 847 -26.68 29.68 5.47
CA GLY A 847 -26.75 28.80 6.63
C GLY A 847 -27.59 27.54 6.41
N ASN A 848 -27.84 27.13 5.16
CA ASN A 848 -28.53 25.89 4.83
C ASN A 848 -27.54 24.75 4.59
N ILE A 849 -27.89 23.54 5.06
CA ILE A 849 -27.09 22.34 4.81
C ILE A 849 -27.31 21.90 3.36
N VAL A 850 -26.34 22.16 2.49
CA VAL A 850 -26.40 21.82 1.06
C VAL A 850 -25.81 20.43 0.76
N ASN A 851 -24.99 19.89 1.66
CA ASN A 851 -24.48 18.52 1.54
C ASN A 851 -24.28 17.87 2.92
N ARG A 852 -25.02 16.79 3.23
CA ARG A 852 -24.88 16.02 4.48
C ARG A 852 -23.79 14.94 4.45
N LYS A 853 -23.18 14.72 3.28
CA LYS A 853 -22.10 13.75 3.04
C LYS A 853 -21.01 14.44 2.25
N ALA A 854 -20.45 15.51 2.82
CA ALA A 854 -19.40 16.27 2.16
C ALA A 854 -18.17 15.38 1.91
N PRO A 855 -17.42 15.60 0.80
CA PRO A 855 -16.22 14.84 0.51
C PRO A 855 -15.22 14.96 1.66
N ARG A 856 -14.56 13.85 2.02
CA ARG A 856 -13.55 13.82 3.09
C ARG A 856 -12.31 14.62 2.70
N PRO A 857 -11.44 15.03 3.65
CA PRO A 857 -10.18 15.71 3.35
C PRO A 857 -9.27 14.94 2.38
N THR A 858 -9.33 13.61 2.35
CA THR A 858 -8.58 12.77 1.41
C THR A 858 -9.12 12.80 -0.02
N MET A 859 -10.34 13.30 -0.23
CA MET A 859 -11.01 13.43 -1.53
C MET A 859 -10.84 14.85 -2.08
N GLU A 860 -9.60 15.34 -2.11
CA GLU A 860 -9.23 16.75 -2.33
C GLU A 860 -9.98 17.40 -3.50
N ASN A 861 -9.92 16.83 -4.71
CA ASN A 861 -10.58 17.39 -5.90
C ASN A 861 -12.11 17.50 -5.74
N GLN A 862 -12.74 16.52 -5.09
CA GLN A 862 -14.18 16.52 -4.90
C GLN A 862 -14.57 17.55 -3.84
N LEU A 863 -13.77 17.69 -2.78
CA LEU A 863 -13.97 18.71 -1.75
C LEU A 863 -13.81 20.10 -2.34
N LEU A 864 -12.76 20.35 -3.13
CA LEU A 864 -12.55 21.60 -3.86
C LEU A 864 -13.76 21.95 -4.71
N ASN A 865 -14.19 21.03 -5.58
CA ASN A 865 -15.35 21.27 -6.46
C ASN A 865 -16.63 21.57 -5.67
N ALA A 866 -16.86 20.84 -4.57
CA ALA A 866 -18.04 21.05 -3.74
C ALA A 866 -18.04 22.43 -3.06
N VAL A 867 -16.90 22.88 -2.52
CA VAL A 867 -16.78 24.16 -1.83
C VAL A 867 -16.79 25.33 -2.81
N TYR A 868 -16.06 25.25 -3.93
CA TYR A 868 -16.03 26.32 -4.94
C TYR A 868 -17.40 26.59 -5.56
N LYS A 869 -18.20 25.53 -5.79
CA LYS A 869 -19.58 25.67 -6.25
C LYS A 869 -20.44 26.53 -5.32
N GLU A 870 -20.20 26.48 -4.02
CA GLU A 870 -20.93 27.29 -3.04
C GLU A 870 -20.30 28.67 -2.83
N LEU A 871 -19.00 28.83 -3.10
CA LEU A 871 -18.34 30.14 -3.11
C LEU A 871 -18.76 31.03 -4.29
N GLU A 872 -19.08 30.41 -5.44
CA GLU A 872 -19.48 31.11 -6.67
C GLU A 872 -20.95 31.58 -6.70
N LYS A 873 -21.80 31.00 -5.84
CA LYS A 873 -23.17 31.50 -5.61
C LYS A 873 -23.15 32.75 -4.74
#